data_AF-A0A5J6L6P5-F1
#
_entry.id   AF-A0A5J6L6P5-F1
#
_cell.length_a   1.000
_cell.length_b   1.000
_cell.length_c   1.000
_cell.angle_alpha   90.00
_cell.angle_beta   90.00
_cell.angle_gamma   90.00
#
_symmetry.space_group_name_H-M   'P 1'
#
loop_
_entity.id
_entity.type
_entity.pdbx_description
1 polymer ?
#
loop_
_entity_poly.entity_id
_entity_poly.type
_entity_poly.pdbx_seq_one_letter_code
_entity_poly.pdbx_strand_id
1 'polypeptide(L)'
;MTPWDVVWIVVGVVILVATLVDAFLAVLNYDEAGLFVNGVVRTQWIVLRSITRRVRRRWRPVILRQVTGILVLSTILAWVLGIILGFTFIYLGAMGASGNFQISAGVQADFFGALYLSTGQFATVGVDNISPGDVVFDMLTVSEAMINVLVLSFLISFLGSVYGVVQSLRAFSANFFQAGRGIANPTETLEPYFPDGVARGLDGHLGSILDSLSAYSDGLAQNPVAYYFQSGREQFSLPYALYMTSGVTAALRWGLPTGSDPAKEPDLIRLVEAFDDFRVHLLRMRRRTSPATPDPVSPDDFTAAVAVFEGPESNASLDPWVLRFLTVQRRVMTVTQTQGPVDPADAHRRYVQWLPFDFQAQWLLAVISRDLDYQPVFRDVAATPDGIPLDDPRAWRASGPTPSAEPPTSRTPRPSRIGAWVRRRHLLIDPGWVRLTDALRTLAAVVLAVALSLPVSQLLGAEAATGAVFAGLVALFSAPATTGAAASAPRWAMLLTAVPVLVGLTLGALLPKDVLTSSIAIAVVAAAAAWARRFGPKWGGLGQLAFITFFFTTLTGVEPGAVAGAAVASLMGLLADWVVRILPRPSVQRQVDGGIGAVYTRVGMLLDTMIDLVASGRQDTRLLRAVRSERVALERTVGSLNRPLDQFAQTVASPQRAHTLRVRVFDVQLAAENLGTVIPAASRVDVSVPQRARLASDLLALREEVAVVESSEYAARDGGEPRDIEEWPIEARRVSRAASELRSAVERLRRVQVADDKVLEDILHRELPGVDVAEMARSDREAARAAAASAMPPQQPATAGFAPADRQAVQAGLSTALALYLGGLVSSGHEYWAAMPAFQVLSGSDGETRLKAIQRIIATVAGSGVAFGLAILAGHDPLWAFPLLLVGVFFALYVRSISPAAMSFWMTIVLASMYDVLGKLTVETVQVRLLETAIGATVAIVISALILPTRTGTRVLDGMTDLLGRAHELADAAFARVLGRPSPPDRVALGVREREVSRRLTQLETLAQPLLRNPGSQQRTGIDTQLTALRSLLYYERHLGRELAGIDPGVPGSPDWAALAQATDENFDAARAVLAGRLPARVHLPDEFETDAGTAASPRYAGPSCS
;
A
#
# COMPACT_ATOMS: atom_id res chain seq x y z
N MET A 1 25.92 -24.14 24.89
CA MET A 1 25.24 -23.12 24.08
C MET A 1 23.91 -22.77 24.72
N THR A 2 23.69 -21.49 25.00
CA THR A 2 22.40 -20.95 25.42
C THR A 2 21.48 -20.76 24.20
N PRO A 3 20.15 -20.61 24.38
CA PRO A 3 19.24 -20.28 23.27
C PRO A 3 19.58 -18.96 22.57
N TRP A 4 20.17 -17.99 23.28
CA TRP A 4 20.61 -16.72 22.69
C TRP A 4 21.81 -16.88 21.78
N ASP A 5 22.71 -17.80 22.11
CA ASP A 5 23.86 -18.13 21.27
C ASP A 5 23.38 -18.58 19.88
N VAL A 6 22.33 -19.40 19.84
CA VAL A 6 21.69 -19.85 18.60
C VAL A 6 21.03 -18.70 17.86
N VAL A 7 20.36 -17.78 18.56
CA VAL A 7 19.75 -16.59 17.94
C VAL A 7 20.80 -15.71 17.27
N TRP A 8 21.92 -15.43 17.93
CA TRP A 8 23.00 -14.63 17.34
C TRP A 8 23.62 -15.30 16.12
N ILE A 9 23.79 -16.63 16.18
CA ILE A 9 24.22 -17.41 15.01
C ILE A 9 23.20 -17.28 13.87
N VAL A 10 21.90 -17.44 14.13
CA VAL A 10 20.86 -17.31 13.09
C VAL A 10 20.82 -15.90 12.50
N VAL A 11 20.89 -14.86 13.34
CA VAL A 11 20.95 -13.46 12.89
C VAL A 11 22.19 -13.22 12.03
N GLY A 12 23.35 -13.68 12.50
CA GLY A 12 24.60 -13.56 11.76
C GLY A 12 24.56 -14.29 10.41
N VAL A 13 24.01 -15.51 10.37
CA VAL A 13 23.80 -16.28 9.13
C VAL A 13 22.85 -15.54 8.19
N VAL A 14 21.74 -14.99 8.68
CA VAL A 14 20.79 -14.23 7.84
C VAL A 14 21.44 -12.98 7.24
N ILE A 15 22.19 -12.22 8.04
CA ILE A 15 22.92 -11.05 7.56
C ILE A 15 23.96 -11.47 6.51
N LEU A 16 24.78 -12.47 6.83
CA LEU A 16 25.81 -12.99 5.94
C LEU A 16 25.23 -13.47 4.61
N VAL A 17 24.19 -14.31 4.64
CA VAL A 17 23.53 -14.81 3.43
C VAL A 17 22.90 -13.66 2.63
N ALA A 18 22.23 -12.71 3.28
CA ALA A 18 21.64 -11.57 2.59
C ALA A 18 22.71 -10.70 1.91
N THR A 19 23.83 -10.44 2.59
CA THR A 19 24.95 -9.66 2.04
C THR A 19 25.65 -10.40 0.90
N LEU A 20 25.89 -11.70 1.03
CA LEU A 20 26.51 -12.52 -0.02
C LEU A 20 25.60 -12.65 -1.25
N VAL A 21 24.30 -12.86 -1.06
CA VAL A 21 23.33 -12.90 -2.16
C VAL A 21 23.23 -11.55 -2.85
N ASP A 22 23.20 -10.44 -2.10
CA ASP A 22 23.17 -9.11 -2.68
C ASP A 22 24.45 -8.79 -3.48
N ALA A 23 25.63 -9.12 -2.95
CA ALA A 23 26.90 -8.98 -3.67
C ALA A 23 26.96 -9.89 -4.92
N PHE A 24 26.49 -11.13 -4.80
CA PHE A 24 26.40 -12.06 -5.93
C PHE A 24 25.49 -11.51 -7.03
N LEU A 25 24.28 -11.06 -6.68
CA LEU A 25 23.32 -10.51 -7.64
C LEU A 25 23.86 -9.23 -8.28
N ALA A 26 24.49 -8.36 -7.50
CA ALA A 26 25.02 -7.10 -8.00
C ALA A 26 26.26 -7.25 -8.91
N VAL A 27 27.03 -8.33 -8.78
CA VAL A 27 28.29 -8.52 -9.53
C VAL A 27 28.16 -9.55 -10.65
N LEU A 28 27.41 -10.63 -10.42
CA LEU A 28 27.38 -11.79 -11.32
C LEU A 28 26.07 -11.96 -12.08
N ASN A 29 24.97 -11.32 -11.66
CA ASN A 29 23.69 -11.43 -12.36
C ASN A 29 23.50 -10.27 -13.34
N TYR A 30 23.19 -10.60 -14.60
CA TYR A 30 23.13 -9.65 -15.71
C TYR A 30 21.87 -8.77 -15.70
N ASP A 31 20.74 -9.26 -15.15
CA ASP A 31 19.43 -8.60 -15.23
C ASP A 31 18.74 -8.34 -13.88
N GLU A 32 19.36 -8.76 -12.77
CA GLU A 32 18.77 -8.58 -11.44
C GLU A 32 19.48 -7.50 -10.62
N ALA A 33 18.66 -6.54 -10.19
CA ALA A 33 19.04 -5.58 -9.18
C ALA A 33 19.38 -6.28 -7.86
N GLY A 34 20.56 -6.01 -7.28
CA GLY A 34 20.88 -6.37 -5.89
C GLY A 34 19.74 -6.00 -4.92
N LEU A 35 19.48 -6.90 -3.96
CA LEU A 35 18.37 -6.88 -3.01
C LEU A 35 18.20 -5.52 -2.30
N PHE A 36 19.28 -4.90 -1.84
CA PHE A 36 19.24 -3.65 -1.09
C PHE A 36 20.21 -2.57 -1.61
N VAL A 37 21.30 -2.93 -2.31
CA VAL A 37 22.30 -1.96 -2.80
C VAL A 37 21.68 -0.87 -3.69
N ASN A 38 20.73 -1.23 -4.55
CA ASN A 38 20.05 -0.23 -5.40
C ASN A 38 19.24 0.79 -4.59
N GLY A 39 18.64 0.36 -3.48
CA GLY A 39 17.95 1.24 -2.55
C GLY A 39 18.93 2.19 -1.85
N VAL A 40 20.09 1.67 -1.42
CA VAL A 40 21.16 2.43 -0.77
C VAL A 40 21.71 3.50 -1.72
N VAL A 41 22.13 3.10 -2.92
CA VAL A 41 22.71 4.00 -3.93
C VAL A 41 21.75 5.12 -4.33
N ARG A 42 20.46 4.79 -4.54
CA ARG A 42 19.44 5.78 -4.84
C ARG A 42 19.25 6.78 -3.68
N THR A 43 19.24 6.29 -2.45
CA THR A 43 19.08 7.13 -1.26
C THR A 43 20.27 8.06 -1.09
N GLN A 44 21.48 7.53 -1.26
CA GLN A 44 22.71 8.30 -1.24
C GLN A 44 22.73 9.38 -2.32
N TRP A 45 22.30 9.08 -3.55
CA TRP A 45 22.18 10.08 -4.62
C TRP A 45 21.21 11.21 -4.23
N ILE A 46 20.05 10.89 -3.66
CA ILE A 46 19.06 11.89 -3.24
C ILE A 46 19.65 12.82 -2.16
N VAL A 47 20.36 12.26 -1.18
CA VAL A 47 21.03 13.02 -0.12
C VAL A 47 22.12 13.90 -0.72
N LEU A 48 23.01 13.32 -1.53
CA LEU A 48 24.13 14.03 -2.13
C LEU A 48 23.66 15.16 -3.05
N ARG A 49 22.63 14.92 -3.87
CA ARG A 49 22.00 15.94 -4.73
C ARG A 49 21.33 17.05 -3.92
N SER A 50 20.74 16.73 -2.77
CA SER A 50 20.15 17.74 -1.87
C SER A 50 21.22 18.64 -1.24
N ILE A 51 22.41 18.09 -0.99
CA ILE A 51 23.57 18.83 -0.49
C ILE A 51 24.18 19.68 -1.61
N THR A 52 24.47 19.10 -2.78
CA THR A 52 25.15 19.80 -3.89
C THR A 52 24.35 20.99 -4.43
N ARG A 53 23.01 20.94 -4.34
CA ARG A 53 22.13 22.08 -4.70
C ARG A 53 22.27 23.30 -3.79
N ARG A 54 22.78 23.12 -2.57
CA ARG A 54 23.07 24.21 -1.63
C ARG A 54 24.50 24.74 -1.75
N VAL A 55 25.36 24.06 -2.52
CA VAL A 55 26.76 24.45 -2.71
C VAL A 55 26.89 25.51 -3.82
N ARG A 56 27.79 26.47 -3.64
CA ARG A 56 28.09 27.52 -4.64
C ARG A 56 28.46 26.91 -6.00
N ARG A 57 27.97 27.50 -7.10
CA ARG A 57 28.16 27.00 -8.49
C ARG A 57 29.61 26.61 -8.85
N ARG A 58 30.61 27.32 -8.31
CA ARG A 58 32.04 27.04 -8.55
C ARG A 58 32.52 25.67 -8.06
N TRP A 59 31.95 25.13 -6.99
CA TRP A 59 32.40 23.87 -6.37
C TRP A 59 31.54 22.67 -6.78
N ARG A 60 30.35 22.91 -7.34
CA ARG A 60 29.40 21.86 -7.70
C ARG A 60 29.97 20.82 -8.69
N PRO A 61 30.69 21.18 -9.76
CA PRO A 61 31.30 20.20 -10.66
C PRO A 61 32.35 19.32 -9.99
N VAL A 62 33.12 19.89 -9.04
CA VAL A 62 34.17 19.16 -8.30
C VAL A 62 33.54 18.10 -7.40
N ILE A 63 32.46 18.44 -6.69
CA ILE A 63 31.76 17.51 -5.81
C ILE A 63 31.01 16.45 -6.63
N LEU A 64 30.35 16.84 -7.73
CA LEU A 64 29.64 15.91 -8.59
C LEU A 64 30.58 14.87 -9.21
N ARG A 65 31.82 15.23 -9.56
CA ARG A 65 32.83 14.28 -10.04
C ARG A 65 33.17 13.15 -9.07
N GLN A 66 32.99 13.39 -7.76
CA GLN A 66 33.27 12.39 -6.73
C GLN A 66 32.09 11.47 -6.45
N VAL A 67 30.90 11.75 -7.01
CA VAL A 67 29.66 10.99 -6.76
C VAL A 67 29.88 9.51 -7.02
N THR A 68 30.40 9.15 -8.19
CA THR A 68 30.61 7.75 -8.56
C THR A 68 31.54 7.05 -7.59
N GLY A 69 32.65 7.70 -7.23
CA GLY A 69 33.62 7.16 -6.28
C GLY A 69 33.01 6.96 -4.89
N ILE A 70 32.22 7.92 -4.40
CA ILE A 70 31.53 7.83 -3.11
C ILE A 70 30.49 6.70 -3.13
N LEU A 71 29.69 6.58 -4.20
CA LEU A 71 28.68 5.53 -4.33
C LEU A 71 29.31 4.15 -4.39
N VAL A 72 30.37 3.97 -5.18
CA VAL A 72 31.11 2.71 -5.27
C VAL A 72 31.75 2.37 -3.92
N LEU A 73 32.51 3.29 -3.33
CA LEU A 73 33.21 3.07 -2.07
C LEU A 73 32.23 2.74 -0.93
N SER A 74 31.09 3.44 -0.86
CA SER A 74 30.08 3.17 0.17
C SER A 74 29.32 1.87 -0.06
N THR A 75 29.13 1.44 -1.30
CA THR A 75 28.55 0.14 -1.64
C THR A 75 29.50 -0.98 -1.20
N ILE A 76 30.79 -0.86 -1.55
CA ILE A 76 31.84 -1.77 -1.11
C ILE A 76 31.89 -1.83 0.43
N LEU A 77 31.88 -0.67 1.09
CA LEU A 77 31.89 -0.58 2.55
C LEU A 77 30.66 -1.25 3.17
N ALA A 78 29.47 -1.14 2.56
CA ALA A 78 28.26 -1.79 3.05
C ALA A 78 28.36 -3.33 2.98
N TRP A 79 28.95 -3.88 1.93
CA TRP A 79 29.21 -5.31 1.83
C TRP A 79 30.26 -5.79 2.84
N VAL A 80 31.38 -5.05 2.95
CA VAL A 80 32.44 -5.34 3.93
C VAL A 80 31.87 -5.34 5.35
N LEU A 81 31.11 -4.30 5.71
CA LEU A 81 30.50 -4.20 7.02
C LEU A 81 29.44 -5.28 7.25
N GLY A 82 28.65 -5.64 6.23
CA GLY A 82 27.67 -6.72 6.32
C GLY A 82 28.31 -8.08 6.58
N ILE A 83 29.45 -8.37 5.94
CA ILE A 83 30.21 -9.61 6.17
C ILE A 83 30.82 -9.63 7.57
N ILE A 84 31.54 -8.56 7.95
CA ILE A 84 32.14 -8.43 9.28
C ILE A 84 31.06 -8.58 10.36
N LEU A 85 29.94 -7.89 10.23
CA LEU A 85 28.84 -7.99 11.21
C LEU A 85 28.19 -9.37 11.19
N GLY A 86 28.00 -9.99 10.02
CA GLY A 86 27.47 -11.35 9.89
C GLY A 86 28.29 -12.35 10.68
N PHE A 87 29.61 -12.38 10.48
CA PHE A 87 30.53 -13.24 11.23
C PHE A 87 30.67 -12.82 12.69
N THR A 88 30.68 -11.52 13.00
CA THR A 88 30.67 -11.02 14.39
C THR A 88 29.51 -11.61 15.18
N PHE A 89 28.30 -11.65 14.63
CA PHE A 89 27.15 -12.24 15.31
C PHE A 89 27.23 -13.77 15.40
N ILE A 90 27.80 -14.45 14.41
CA ILE A 90 28.05 -15.90 14.48
C ILE A 90 29.06 -16.20 15.60
N TYR A 91 30.17 -15.46 15.68
CA TYR A 91 31.18 -15.62 16.71
C TYR A 91 30.67 -15.23 18.10
N LEU A 92 29.88 -14.17 18.21
CA LEU A 92 29.26 -13.79 19.47
C LEU A 92 28.42 -14.93 20.05
N GLY A 93 27.62 -15.59 19.20
CA GLY A 93 26.87 -16.77 19.62
C GLY A 93 27.78 -17.96 19.95
N ALA A 94 28.82 -18.19 19.15
CA ALA A 94 29.75 -19.29 19.37
C ALA A 94 30.60 -19.16 20.65
N MET A 95 31.01 -17.93 21.02
CA MET A 95 31.76 -17.63 22.25
C MET A 95 30.93 -17.80 23.52
N GLY A 96 29.59 -17.81 23.42
CA GLY A 96 28.69 -18.03 24.55
C GLY A 96 28.74 -19.45 25.15
N ALA A 97 29.30 -20.42 24.43
CA ALA A 97 29.51 -21.78 24.96
C ALA A 97 30.95 -21.98 25.44
N SER A 98 31.10 -22.38 26.71
CA SER A 98 32.40 -22.71 27.31
C SER A 98 33.13 -23.79 26.52
N GLY A 99 34.36 -23.50 26.07
CA GLY A 99 35.23 -24.44 25.37
C GLY A 99 35.33 -24.25 23.85
N ASN A 100 34.47 -23.43 23.25
CA ASN A 100 34.50 -23.18 21.79
C ASN A 100 35.64 -22.25 21.34
N PHE A 101 36.08 -21.34 22.21
CA PHE A 101 37.18 -20.41 21.97
C PHE A 101 38.04 -20.29 23.24
N GLN A 102 39.35 -20.19 23.07
CA GLN A 102 40.31 -19.86 24.12
C GLN A 102 40.64 -18.36 24.02
N ILE A 103 40.48 -17.62 25.11
CA ILE A 103 40.62 -16.16 25.14
C ILE A 103 41.71 -15.79 26.15
N SER A 104 42.73 -15.07 25.68
CA SER A 104 43.88 -14.60 26.48
C SER A 104 43.51 -13.41 27.38
N ALA A 105 44.30 -13.17 28.42
CA ALA A 105 44.05 -12.10 29.39
C ALA A 105 44.08 -10.70 28.73
N GLY A 106 42.93 -10.00 28.72
CA GLY A 106 42.80 -8.63 28.19
C GLY A 106 41.66 -8.42 27.18
N VAL A 107 41.09 -9.50 26.64
CA VAL A 107 39.94 -9.45 25.71
C VAL A 107 38.74 -10.17 26.33
N GLN A 108 37.54 -9.61 26.18
CA GLN A 108 36.31 -10.20 26.72
C GLN A 108 35.57 -11.01 25.65
N ALA A 109 34.83 -12.04 26.08
CA ALA A 109 33.95 -12.85 25.24
C ALA A 109 32.62 -12.13 24.95
N ASP A 110 32.71 -10.90 24.46
CA ASP A 110 31.57 -10.02 24.20
C ASP A 110 31.48 -9.64 22.71
N PHE A 111 30.54 -8.75 22.36
CA PHE A 111 30.38 -8.28 20.99
C PHE A 111 31.67 -7.67 20.43
N PHE A 112 32.46 -6.97 21.25
CA PHE A 112 33.69 -6.34 20.80
C PHE A 112 34.80 -7.37 20.59
N GLY A 113 34.89 -8.41 21.42
CA GLY A 113 35.77 -9.55 21.19
C GLY A 113 35.44 -10.30 19.90
N ALA A 114 34.15 -10.56 19.65
CA ALA A 114 33.69 -11.18 18.41
C ALA A 114 33.92 -10.30 17.17
N LEU A 115 33.74 -8.98 17.30
CA LEU A 115 34.01 -8.00 16.25
C LEU A 115 35.50 -7.90 15.96
N TYR A 116 36.34 -7.94 17.00
CA TYR A 116 37.79 -7.95 16.89
C TYR A 116 38.27 -9.21 16.16
N LEU A 117 37.74 -10.39 16.51
CA LEU A 117 38.01 -11.64 15.80
C LEU A 117 37.61 -11.55 14.32
N SER A 118 36.36 -11.21 14.00
CA SER A 118 35.91 -11.13 12.60
C SER A 118 36.67 -10.05 11.82
N THR A 119 36.96 -8.90 12.41
CA THR A 119 37.75 -7.85 11.74
C THR A 119 39.18 -8.32 11.46
N GLY A 120 39.81 -9.03 12.40
CA GLY A 120 41.14 -9.62 12.20
C GLY A 120 41.16 -10.71 11.13
N GLN A 121 40.14 -11.57 11.09
CA GLN A 121 39.96 -12.59 10.05
C GLN A 121 39.63 -11.98 8.69
N PHE A 122 38.81 -10.94 8.65
CA PHE A 122 38.53 -10.15 7.44
C PHE A 122 39.80 -9.51 6.86
N ALA A 123 40.65 -8.96 7.72
CA ALA A 123 41.94 -8.42 7.31
C ALA A 123 42.97 -9.51 6.93
N THR A 124 42.66 -10.80 7.11
CA THR A 124 43.56 -11.95 6.95
C THR A 124 44.80 -11.93 7.86
N VAL A 125 44.85 -11.00 8.81
CA VAL A 125 45.92 -10.89 9.82
C VAL A 125 45.69 -11.87 10.97
N GLY A 126 44.43 -12.23 11.22
CA GLY A 126 44.02 -12.99 12.38
C GLY A 126 44.10 -12.16 13.66
N VAL A 127 43.87 -12.81 14.80
CA VAL A 127 44.03 -12.24 16.15
C VAL A 127 44.78 -13.21 17.02
N ASP A 128 45.71 -12.70 17.82
CA ASP A 128 46.61 -13.46 18.69
C ASP A 128 45.97 -13.82 20.04
N ASN A 129 44.95 -13.07 20.46
CA ASN A 129 44.33 -13.19 21.77
C ASN A 129 43.05 -14.04 21.81
N ILE A 130 42.58 -14.54 20.66
CA ILE A 130 41.38 -15.38 20.54
C ILE A 130 41.69 -16.52 19.57
N SER A 131 41.68 -17.76 20.05
CA SER A 131 41.87 -18.96 19.22
C SER A 131 40.67 -19.91 19.31
N PRO A 132 40.32 -20.64 18.23
CA PRO A 132 39.28 -21.65 18.29
C PRO A 132 39.66 -22.80 19.22
N GLY A 133 38.69 -23.33 19.96
CA GLY A 133 38.87 -24.46 20.88
C GLY A 133 38.48 -25.82 20.30
N ASP A 134 37.81 -25.85 19.13
CA ASP A 134 37.32 -27.05 18.47
C ASP A 134 37.44 -26.94 16.93
N VAL A 135 37.58 -28.09 16.26
CA VAL A 135 37.80 -28.23 14.80
C VAL A 135 36.69 -27.55 14.00
N VAL A 136 35.45 -27.55 14.49
CA VAL A 136 34.32 -26.90 13.81
C VAL A 136 34.51 -25.38 13.73
N PHE A 137 35.05 -24.75 14.78
CA PHE A 137 35.29 -23.31 14.81
C PHE A 137 36.59 -22.93 14.08
N ASP A 138 37.58 -23.81 14.05
CA ASP A 138 38.71 -23.71 13.11
C ASP A 138 38.22 -23.71 11.65
N MET A 139 37.31 -24.63 11.29
CA MET A 139 36.73 -24.64 9.95
C MET A 139 35.92 -23.37 9.66
N LEU A 140 35.24 -22.80 10.67
CA LEU A 140 34.47 -21.57 10.52
C LEU A 140 35.37 -20.36 10.24
N THR A 141 36.46 -20.18 10.98
CA THR A 141 37.42 -19.08 10.75
C THR A 141 38.14 -19.22 9.42
N VAL A 142 38.50 -20.45 9.03
CA VAL A 142 39.04 -20.75 7.69
C VAL A 142 38.00 -20.43 6.61
N SER A 143 36.73 -20.78 6.83
CA SER A 143 35.65 -20.49 5.87
C SER A 143 35.42 -18.98 5.73
N GLU A 144 35.48 -18.20 6.82
CA GLU A 144 35.45 -16.74 6.77
C GLU A 144 36.60 -16.21 5.90
N ALA A 145 37.83 -16.65 6.14
CA ALA A 145 38.98 -16.23 5.35
C ALA A 145 38.81 -16.56 3.85
N MET A 146 38.32 -17.76 3.51
CA MET A 146 38.05 -18.14 2.12
C MET A 146 36.94 -17.28 1.47
N ILE A 147 35.86 -17.02 2.21
CA ILE A 147 34.76 -16.16 1.75
C ILE A 147 35.28 -14.73 1.52
N ASN A 148 36.16 -14.23 2.37
CA ASN A 148 36.75 -12.90 2.22
C ASN A 148 37.61 -12.78 0.95
N VAL A 149 38.37 -13.82 0.60
CA VAL A 149 39.12 -13.87 -0.66
C VAL A 149 38.19 -13.89 -1.88
N LEU A 150 37.10 -14.66 -1.82
CA LEU A 150 36.08 -14.70 -2.88
C LEU A 150 35.42 -13.33 -3.05
N VAL A 151 35.04 -12.69 -1.95
CA VAL A 151 34.41 -11.37 -1.96
C VAL A 151 35.38 -10.32 -2.48
N LEU A 152 36.65 -10.36 -2.10
CA LEU A 152 37.66 -9.43 -2.65
C LEU A 152 37.72 -9.53 -4.19
N SER A 153 37.62 -10.75 -4.74
CA SER A 153 37.53 -10.96 -6.18
C SER A 153 36.27 -10.32 -6.77
N PHE A 154 35.11 -10.47 -6.12
CA PHE A 154 33.87 -9.79 -6.53
C PHE A 154 33.98 -8.27 -6.46
N LEU A 155 34.63 -7.71 -5.44
CA LEU A 155 34.84 -6.26 -5.30
C LEU A 155 35.71 -5.72 -6.44
N ILE A 156 36.77 -6.44 -6.81
CA ILE A 156 37.63 -6.09 -7.94
C ILE A 156 36.84 -6.18 -9.26
N SER A 157 36.08 -7.26 -9.47
CA SER A 157 35.22 -7.42 -10.65
C SER A 157 34.14 -6.34 -10.73
N PHE A 158 33.51 -5.98 -9.62
CA PHE A 158 32.53 -4.90 -9.53
C PHE A 158 33.12 -3.57 -9.96
N LEU A 159 34.30 -3.24 -9.45
CA LEU A 159 35.00 -2.00 -9.80
C LEU A 159 35.29 -1.96 -11.31
N GLY A 160 35.84 -3.06 -11.85
CA GLY A 160 36.09 -3.21 -13.28
C GLY A 160 34.83 -3.07 -14.13
N SER A 161 33.73 -3.68 -13.69
CA SER A 161 32.44 -3.65 -14.38
C SER A 161 31.85 -2.24 -14.41
N VAL A 162 31.83 -1.53 -13.27
CA VAL A 162 31.38 -0.13 -13.19
C VAL A 162 32.23 0.79 -14.08
N TYR A 163 33.57 0.64 -14.07
CA TYR A 163 34.43 1.40 -14.97
C TYR A 163 34.24 1.03 -16.44
N GLY A 164 33.89 -0.22 -16.75
CA GLY A 164 33.49 -0.66 -18.08
C GLY A 164 32.29 0.13 -18.61
N VAL A 165 31.26 0.33 -17.79
CA VAL A 165 30.09 1.16 -18.16
C VAL A 165 30.47 2.64 -18.36
N VAL A 166 31.39 3.16 -17.55
CA VAL A 166 31.91 4.53 -17.71
C VAL A 166 32.70 4.66 -19.02
N GLN A 167 33.46 3.63 -19.40
CA GLN A 167 34.18 3.58 -20.67
C GLN A 167 33.22 3.48 -21.86
N SER A 168 32.17 2.67 -21.79
CA SER A 168 31.16 2.61 -22.86
C SER A 168 30.42 3.93 -23.02
N LEU A 169 30.10 4.65 -21.93
CA LEU A 169 29.57 6.01 -22.01
C LEU A 169 30.55 6.99 -22.69
N ARG A 170 31.85 6.84 -22.41
CA ARG A 170 32.90 7.69 -23.00
C ARG A 170 33.02 7.42 -24.49
N ALA A 171 33.05 6.15 -24.91
CA ALA A 171 33.05 5.75 -26.31
C ALA A 171 31.79 6.26 -27.02
N PHE A 172 30.63 6.09 -26.39
CA PHE A 172 29.35 6.58 -26.90
C PHE A 172 29.36 8.09 -27.13
N SER A 173 29.84 8.86 -26.15
CA SER A 173 29.97 10.31 -26.28
C SER A 173 31.01 10.73 -27.33
N ALA A 174 32.07 9.94 -27.52
CA ALA A 174 33.17 10.24 -28.42
C ALA A 174 32.82 10.06 -29.90
N ASN A 175 31.73 9.37 -30.24
CA ASN A 175 31.25 9.26 -31.61
C ASN A 175 30.94 10.63 -32.24
N PHE A 176 30.58 11.63 -31.44
CA PHE A 176 30.13 12.92 -31.93
C PHE A 176 31.29 13.94 -32.01
N PHE A 177 31.82 14.16 -33.20
CA PHE A 177 32.95 15.06 -33.49
C PHE A 177 32.56 16.55 -33.42
N GLN A 178 33.36 17.40 -32.75
CA GLN A 178 33.13 18.86 -32.68
C GLN A 178 34.43 19.69 -32.56
N ALA A 179 34.46 20.86 -33.20
CA ALA A 179 35.50 21.87 -33.04
C ALA A 179 35.04 23.01 -32.09
N GLY A 180 35.27 22.89 -30.78
CA GLY A 180 34.95 23.97 -29.83
C GLY A 180 34.66 23.53 -28.39
N ARG A 181 34.35 24.49 -27.51
CA ARG A 181 33.92 24.28 -26.12
C ARG A 181 32.42 24.59 -26.00
N GLY A 182 31.56 23.59 -26.19
CA GLY A 182 30.10 23.72 -26.08
C GLY A 182 29.36 22.45 -26.49
N ILE A 183 28.03 22.48 -26.42
CA ILE A 183 27.15 21.46 -27.02
C ILE A 183 26.80 21.96 -28.42
N ALA A 184 27.43 21.39 -29.46
CA ALA A 184 27.07 21.71 -30.83
C ALA A 184 25.72 21.09 -31.24
N ASN A 185 25.20 21.51 -32.39
CA ASN A 185 23.97 20.92 -32.92
C ASN A 185 24.25 19.49 -33.44
N PRO A 186 23.36 18.51 -33.20
CA PRO A 186 23.53 17.16 -33.72
C PRO A 186 23.77 17.10 -35.24
N THR A 187 23.14 17.98 -36.01
CA THR A 187 23.30 18.01 -37.47
C THR A 187 24.70 18.42 -37.92
N GLU A 188 25.41 19.24 -37.13
CA GLU A 188 26.76 19.71 -37.47
C GLU A 188 27.79 18.57 -37.41
N THR A 189 27.53 17.55 -36.59
CA THR A 189 28.41 16.37 -36.50
C THR A 189 28.40 15.47 -37.74
N LEU A 190 27.42 15.69 -38.63
CA LEU A 190 27.29 14.97 -39.89
C LEU A 190 28.16 15.55 -41.01
N GLU A 191 28.62 16.80 -40.89
CA GLU A 191 29.38 17.51 -41.94
C GLU A 191 30.58 16.71 -42.50
N PRO A 192 31.41 16.03 -41.69
CA PRO A 192 32.52 15.21 -42.21
C PRO A 192 32.10 14.01 -43.06
N TYR A 193 30.85 13.53 -42.91
CA TYR A 193 30.32 12.34 -43.58
C TYR A 193 29.59 12.68 -44.89
N PHE A 194 29.46 13.96 -45.23
CA PHE A 194 28.85 14.44 -46.47
C PHE A 194 29.78 15.36 -47.27
N PRO A 195 31.02 14.93 -47.61
CA PRO A 195 31.86 15.71 -48.51
C PRO A 195 31.15 15.86 -49.86
N ASP A 196 30.98 17.10 -50.32
CA ASP A 196 30.30 17.44 -51.57
C ASP A 196 28.84 16.94 -51.64
N GLY A 197 28.17 16.78 -50.49
CA GLY A 197 26.77 16.32 -50.40
C GLY A 197 26.57 14.81 -50.56
N VAL A 198 27.63 14.03 -50.77
CA VAL A 198 27.56 12.57 -50.93
C VAL A 198 27.94 11.87 -49.62
N ALA A 199 27.10 10.95 -49.15
CA ALA A 199 27.38 10.16 -47.96
C ALA A 199 28.64 9.30 -48.15
N ARG A 200 29.63 9.44 -47.25
CA ARG A 200 30.84 8.60 -47.22
C ARG A 200 31.12 8.12 -45.80
N GLY A 201 31.17 6.79 -45.60
CA GLY A 201 31.45 6.18 -44.30
C GLY A 201 30.38 6.42 -43.23
N LEU A 202 29.17 6.78 -43.65
CA LEU A 202 28.03 7.04 -42.77
C LEU A 202 27.54 5.75 -42.09
N ASP A 203 27.55 4.64 -42.83
CA ASP A 203 27.28 3.28 -42.35
C ASP A 203 28.14 2.91 -41.13
N GLY A 204 29.46 3.03 -41.26
CA GLY A 204 30.39 2.73 -40.17
C GLY A 204 30.23 3.66 -38.96
N HIS A 205 29.87 4.92 -39.19
CA HIS A 205 29.59 5.86 -38.11
C HIS A 205 28.30 5.51 -37.35
N LEU A 206 27.21 5.21 -38.06
CA LEU A 206 25.94 4.77 -37.47
C LEU A 206 26.11 3.45 -36.71
N GLY A 207 26.86 2.50 -37.27
CA GLY A 207 27.25 1.27 -36.58
C GLY A 207 28.00 1.53 -35.28
N SER A 208 28.98 2.44 -35.28
CA SER A 208 29.72 2.82 -34.06
C SER A 208 28.84 3.45 -32.97
N ILE A 209 27.87 4.28 -33.36
CA ILE A 209 26.87 4.84 -32.43
C ILE A 209 25.99 3.72 -31.86
N LEU A 210 25.47 2.84 -32.71
CA LEU A 210 24.62 1.73 -32.33
C LEU A 210 25.32 0.77 -31.37
N ASP A 211 26.56 0.38 -31.68
CA ASP A 211 27.37 -0.52 -30.86
C ASP A 211 27.68 0.12 -29.49
N SER A 212 28.01 1.41 -29.49
CA SER A 212 28.31 2.14 -28.25
C SER A 212 27.06 2.34 -27.37
N LEU A 213 25.90 2.63 -27.99
CA LEU A 213 24.61 2.74 -27.29
C LEU A 213 24.22 1.40 -26.68
N SER A 214 24.33 0.31 -27.44
CA SER A 214 24.01 -1.04 -26.99
C SER A 214 24.92 -1.49 -25.85
N ALA A 215 26.25 -1.30 -26.01
CA ALA A 215 27.22 -1.61 -24.95
C ALA A 215 27.01 -0.78 -23.68
N TYR A 216 26.57 0.47 -23.80
CA TYR A 216 26.20 1.28 -22.64
C TYR A 216 24.88 0.82 -21.99
N SER A 217 23.88 0.46 -22.81
CA SER A 217 22.60 -0.09 -22.35
C SER A 217 22.80 -1.37 -21.54
N ASP A 218 23.54 -2.33 -22.11
CA ASP A 218 23.88 -3.60 -21.47
C ASP A 218 24.69 -3.39 -20.19
N GLY A 219 25.67 -2.48 -20.23
CA GLY A 219 26.44 -2.11 -19.06
C GLY A 219 25.58 -1.52 -17.93
N LEU A 220 24.58 -0.70 -18.25
CA LEU A 220 23.65 -0.14 -17.26
C LEU A 220 22.67 -1.18 -16.69
N ALA A 221 22.25 -2.16 -17.50
CA ALA A 221 21.44 -3.28 -17.03
C ALA A 221 22.20 -4.08 -15.96
N GLN A 222 23.49 -4.36 -16.22
CA GLN A 222 24.37 -5.06 -15.29
C GLN A 222 24.73 -4.21 -14.06
N ASN A 223 25.03 -2.91 -14.24
CA ASN A 223 25.47 -2.03 -13.15
C ASN A 223 24.68 -0.72 -13.08
N PRO A 224 23.49 -0.73 -12.43
CA PRO A 224 22.67 0.45 -12.21
C PRO A 224 23.38 1.63 -11.54
N VAL A 225 24.44 1.37 -10.76
CA VAL A 225 25.21 2.41 -10.05
C VAL A 225 25.88 3.37 -11.02
N ALA A 226 26.33 2.87 -12.17
CA ALA A 226 27.02 3.67 -13.19
C ALA A 226 26.12 4.74 -13.83
N TYR A 227 24.79 4.61 -13.73
CA TYR A 227 23.84 5.64 -14.15
C TYR A 227 24.11 7.00 -13.49
N TYR A 228 24.52 6.99 -12.22
CA TYR A 228 24.79 8.22 -11.46
C TYR A 228 26.17 8.80 -11.72
N PHE A 229 26.90 8.26 -12.70
CA PHE A 229 28.21 8.76 -13.07
C PHE A 229 28.16 10.21 -13.55
N GLN A 230 29.14 10.98 -13.09
CA GLN A 230 29.28 12.40 -13.39
C GLN A 230 30.73 12.71 -13.74
N SER A 231 30.99 13.05 -15.00
CA SER A 231 32.33 13.48 -15.42
C SER A 231 32.66 14.92 -15.03
N GLY A 232 31.63 15.73 -14.73
CA GLY A 232 31.75 17.19 -14.62
C GLY A 232 32.22 17.88 -15.91
N ARG A 233 32.06 17.23 -17.07
CA ARG A 233 32.15 17.79 -18.42
C ARG A 233 30.80 17.57 -19.11
N GLU A 234 30.29 18.57 -19.82
CA GLU A 234 28.97 18.47 -20.47
C GLU A 234 28.96 17.42 -21.59
N GLN A 235 30.04 17.37 -22.38
CA GLN A 235 30.22 16.44 -23.51
C GLN A 235 30.50 14.99 -23.09
N PHE A 236 30.82 14.73 -21.83
CA PHE A 236 31.00 13.36 -21.33
C PHE A 236 29.89 13.05 -20.33
N SER A 237 28.67 12.98 -20.84
CA SER A 237 27.47 12.78 -20.03
C SER A 237 26.40 12.03 -20.81
N LEU A 238 25.55 11.30 -20.09
CA LEU A 238 24.41 10.61 -20.69
C LEU A 238 23.44 11.57 -21.40
N PRO A 239 23.06 12.73 -20.82
CA PRO A 239 22.26 13.72 -21.54
C PRO A 239 22.84 14.14 -22.89
N TYR A 240 24.16 14.35 -22.95
CA TYR A 240 24.83 14.69 -24.22
C TYR A 240 24.67 13.58 -25.25
N ALA A 241 25.01 12.34 -24.89
CA ALA A 241 24.94 11.23 -25.82
C ALA A 241 23.50 10.98 -26.33
N LEU A 242 22.49 11.13 -25.47
CA LEU A 242 21.08 11.03 -25.86
C LEU A 242 20.63 12.15 -26.80
N TYR A 243 21.03 13.39 -26.50
CA TYR A 243 20.72 14.55 -27.34
C TYR A 243 21.33 14.41 -28.73
N MET A 244 22.60 14.01 -28.81
CA MET A 244 23.30 13.84 -30.08
C MET A 244 22.72 12.68 -30.89
N THR A 245 22.48 11.53 -30.26
CA THR A 245 21.93 10.35 -30.95
C THR A 245 20.53 10.61 -31.49
N SER A 246 19.63 11.15 -30.66
CA SER A 246 18.26 11.46 -31.10
C SER A 246 18.25 12.51 -32.21
N GLY A 247 19.09 13.54 -32.13
CA GLY A 247 19.17 14.58 -33.15
C GLY A 247 19.75 14.09 -34.49
N VAL A 248 20.81 13.27 -34.47
CA VAL A 248 21.38 12.65 -35.68
C VAL A 248 20.36 11.70 -36.33
N THR A 249 19.73 10.86 -35.52
CA THR A 249 18.71 9.92 -35.98
C THR A 249 17.51 10.66 -36.58
N ALA A 250 17.03 11.70 -35.88
CA ALA A 250 15.93 12.54 -36.34
C ALA A 250 16.23 13.21 -37.69
N ALA A 251 17.43 13.78 -37.82
CA ALA A 251 17.88 14.50 -39.00
C ALA A 251 18.01 13.59 -40.23
N LEU A 252 18.64 12.42 -40.09
CA LEU A 252 18.86 11.50 -41.20
C LEU A 252 17.57 10.77 -41.62
N ARG A 253 16.73 10.36 -40.65
CA ARG A 253 15.55 9.54 -40.94
C ARG A 253 14.36 10.34 -41.45
N TRP A 254 14.11 11.51 -40.85
CA TRP A 254 12.93 12.31 -41.18
C TRP A 254 13.26 13.73 -41.65
N GLY A 255 14.50 14.20 -41.50
CA GLY A 255 14.89 15.54 -41.97
C GLY A 255 15.13 15.61 -43.48
N LEU A 256 15.50 14.51 -44.13
CA LEU A 256 15.73 14.43 -45.57
C LEU A 256 14.47 13.98 -46.34
N PRO A 257 14.32 14.36 -47.63
CA PRO A 257 13.20 13.92 -48.47
C PRO A 257 13.07 12.39 -48.56
N THR A 258 11.83 11.91 -48.68
CA THR A 258 11.56 10.47 -48.78
C THR A 258 12.27 9.86 -50.00
N GLY A 259 13.05 8.81 -49.78
CA GLY A 259 13.80 8.14 -50.84
C GLY A 259 15.23 8.64 -51.04
N SER A 260 15.69 9.60 -50.24
CA SER A 260 17.12 9.94 -50.13
C SER A 260 17.95 8.74 -49.64
N ASP A 261 19.15 8.56 -50.19
CA ASP A 261 20.00 7.40 -49.88
C ASP A 261 20.38 7.29 -48.39
N PRO A 262 20.72 8.39 -47.67
CA PRO A 262 21.02 8.32 -46.24
C PRO A 262 19.85 7.86 -45.36
N ALA A 263 18.60 8.11 -45.79
CA ALA A 263 17.40 7.70 -45.04
C ALA A 263 17.07 6.20 -45.18
N LYS A 264 17.74 5.51 -46.13
CA LYS A 264 17.60 4.08 -46.41
C LYS A 264 18.67 3.21 -45.74
N GLU A 265 19.64 3.82 -45.05
CA GLU A 265 20.70 3.07 -44.39
C GLU A 265 20.13 2.08 -43.35
N PRO A 266 20.46 0.77 -43.43
CA PRO A 266 19.89 -0.23 -42.53
C PRO A 266 20.19 0.03 -41.05
N ASP A 267 21.41 0.47 -40.75
CA ASP A 267 21.83 0.74 -39.36
C ASP A 267 21.13 1.97 -38.76
N LEU A 268 20.59 2.87 -39.58
CA LEU A 268 19.75 3.97 -39.11
C LEU A 268 18.43 3.45 -38.51
N ILE A 269 17.82 2.45 -39.13
CA ILE A 269 16.58 1.83 -38.63
C ILE A 269 16.87 1.11 -37.31
N ARG A 270 17.95 0.34 -37.26
CA ARG A 270 18.39 -0.35 -36.03
C ARG A 270 18.71 0.62 -34.91
N LEU A 271 19.28 1.78 -35.23
CA LEU A 271 19.57 2.83 -34.25
C LEU A 271 18.29 3.47 -33.68
N VAL A 272 17.24 3.68 -34.48
CA VAL A 272 15.93 4.15 -33.99
C VAL A 272 15.37 3.16 -32.97
N GLU A 273 15.37 1.87 -33.31
CA GLU A 273 14.87 0.80 -32.44
C GLU A 273 15.68 0.69 -31.15
N ALA A 274 17.01 0.64 -31.25
CA ALA A 274 17.90 0.57 -30.10
C ALA A 274 17.76 1.79 -29.18
N PHE A 275 17.56 2.99 -29.73
CA PHE A 275 17.29 4.19 -28.95
C PHE A 275 15.95 4.11 -28.21
N ASP A 276 14.91 3.58 -28.86
CA ASP A 276 13.59 3.43 -28.23
C ASP A 276 13.60 2.36 -27.12
N ASP A 277 14.26 1.24 -27.36
CA ASP A 277 14.46 0.19 -26.35
C ASP A 277 15.24 0.72 -25.15
N PHE A 278 16.31 1.47 -25.40
CA PHE A 278 17.09 2.11 -24.34
C PHE A 278 16.25 3.12 -23.55
N ARG A 279 15.41 3.92 -24.22
CA ARG A 279 14.45 4.84 -23.58
C ARG A 279 13.51 4.08 -22.66
N VAL A 280 12.86 3.02 -23.14
CA VAL A 280 11.92 2.22 -22.36
C VAL A 280 12.63 1.58 -21.15
N HIS A 281 13.84 1.05 -21.36
CA HIS A 281 14.66 0.48 -20.30
C HIS A 281 14.94 1.51 -19.19
N LEU A 282 15.44 2.70 -19.54
CA LEU A 282 15.72 3.77 -18.58
C LEU A 282 14.45 4.23 -17.84
N LEU A 283 13.33 4.38 -18.52
CA LEU A 283 12.07 4.79 -17.87
C LEU A 283 11.56 3.75 -16.88
N ARG A 284 11.70 2.47 -17.20
CA ARG A 284 11.39 1.35 -16.28
C ARG A 284 12.31 1.37 -15.07
N MET A 285 13.62 1.48 -15.29
CA MET A 285 14.63 1.59 -14.23
C MET A 285 14.31 2.75 -13.28
N ARG A 286 13.85 3.89 -13.84
CA ARG A 286 13.52 5.11 -13.08
C ARG A 286 12.09 5.17 -12.55
N ARG A 287 11.25 4.18 -12.85
CA ARG A 287 9.81 4.15 -12.51
C ARG A 287 9.09 5.43 -12.96
N ARG A 288 9.30 5.81 -14.23
CA ARG A 288 8.69 6.97 -14.88
C ARG A 288 7.87 6.52 -16.09
N THR A 289 6.76 7.21 -16.34
CA THR A 289 5.92 7.02 -17.52
C THR A 289 6.07 8.21 -18.47
N SER A 290 6.11 7.93 -19.77
CA SER A 290 6.16 8.95 -20.82
C SER A 290 4.83 9.69 -20.96
N PRO A 291 4.84 11.02 -21.23
CA PRO A 291 3.65 11.77 -21.58
C PRO A 291 3.12 11.36 -22.97
N ALA A 292 1.83 11.59 -23.22
CA ALA A 292 1.25 11.43 -24.55
C ALA A 292 1.85 12.47 -25.52
N THR A 293 2.08 12.04 -26.77
CA THR A 293 2.57 12.91 -27.84
C THR A 293 1.49 13.96 -28.21
N PRO A 294 1.85 15.21 -28.53
CA PRO A 294 0.91 16.21 -29.01
C PRO A 294 0.27 15.80 -30.34
N ASP A 295 -0.95 16.26 -30.60
CA ASP A 295 -1.59 16.05 -31.89
C ASP A 295 -0.85 16.81 -33.00
N PRO A 296 -0.60 16.18 -34.16
CA PRO A 296 0.09 16.83 -35.27
C PRO A 296 -0.79 17.93 -35.89
N VAL A 297 -0.14 18.98 -36.37
CA VAL A 297 -0.79 20.06 -37.14
C VAL A 297 -1.44 19.52 -38.42
N SER A 298 -2.59 20.10 -38.80
CA SER A 298 -3.32 19.70 -40.01
C SER A 298 -2.47 19.90 -41.27
N PRO A 299 -2.70 19.14 -42.37
CA PRO A 299 -1.93 19.29 -43.61
C PRO A 299 -1.96 20.71 -44.19
N ASP A 300 -3.12 21.38 -44.09
CA ASP A 300 -3.31 22.74 -44.61
C ASP A 300 -2.56 23.77 -43.76
N ASP A 301 -2.68 23.67 -42.43
CA ASP A 301 -1.96 24.54 -41.49
C ASP A 301 -0.44 24.33 -41.59
N PHE A 302 0.01 23.10 -41.81
CA PHE A 302 1.42 22.79 -42.01
C PHE A 302 1.94 23.39 -43.32
N THR A 303 1.17 23.34 -44.39
CA THR A 303 1.54 23.95 -45.68
C THR A 303 1.67 25.47 -45.55
N ALA A 304 0.74 26.11 -44.83
CA ALA A 304 0.84 27.53 -44.50
C ALA A 304 2.09 27.84 -43.65
N ALA A 305 2.40 26.99 -42.67
CA ALA A 305 3.59 27.11 -41.83
C ALA A 305 4.90 26.99 -42.63
N VAL A 306 4.97 26.11 -43.64
CA VAL A 306 6.12 26.00 -44.56
C VAL A 306 6.31 27.31 -45.34
N ALA A 307 5.23 27.88 -45.88
CA ALA A 307 5.29 29.14 -46.61
C ALA A 307 5.78 30.32 -45.72
N VAL A 308 5.33 30.38 -44.47
CA VAL A 308 5.80 31.38 -43.48
C VAL A 308 7.29 31.18 -43.14
N PHE A 309 7.73 29.93 -42.97
CA PHE A 309 9.13 29.60 -42.63
C PHE A 309 10.13 29.87 -43.77
N GLU A 310 9.69 29.78 -45.03
CA GLU A 310 10.47 30.14 -46.22
C GLU A 310 10.37 31.64 -46.57
N GLY A 311 9.32 32.32 -46.11
CA GLY A 311 9.09 33.75 -46.31
C GLY A 311 9.92 34.67 -45.39
N PRO A 312 9.86 36.00 -45.61
CA PRO A 312 10.54 37.00 -44.78
C PRO A 312 9.82 37.31 -43.45
N GLU A 313 8.69 36.65 -43.16
CA GLU A 313 7.87 36.87 -41.98
C GLU A 313 8.51 36.30 -40.69
N SER A 314 8.06 36.78 -39.53
CA SER A 314 8.61 36.34 -38.24
C SER A 314 8.14 34.94 -37.88
N ASN A 315 9.07 34.01 -37.67
CA ASN A 315 8.81 32.63 -37.23
C ASN A 315 8.15 32.50 -35.84
N ALA A 316 7.88 33.60 -35.14
CA ALA A 316 7.30 33.61 -33.80
C ALA A 316 5.81 33.18 -33.74
N SER A 317 5.12 33.13 -34.88
CA SER A 317 3.71 32.69 -34.98
C SER A 317 3.55 31.19 -35.31
N LEU A 318 4.64 30.48 -35.56
CA LEU A 318 4.63 29.08 -35.98
C LEU A 318 4.41 28.13 -34.80
N ASP A 319 3.75 26.99 -35.06
CA ASP A 319 3.71 25.91 -34.08
C ASP A 319 5.15 25.51 -33.68
N PRO A 320 5.44 25.39 -32.37
CA PRO A 320 6.81 25.16 -31.92
C PRO A 320 7.42 23.83 -32.41
N TRP A 321 6.61 22.80 -32.65
CA TRP A 321 7.10 21.52 -33.18
C TRP A 321 7.31 21.56 -34.68
N VAL A 322 6.45 22.27 -35.43
CA VAL A 322 6.64 22.52 -36.86
C VAL A 322 7.90 23.34 -37.10
N LEU A 323 8.10 24.43 -36.34
CA LEU A 323 9.31 25.26 -36.42
C LEU A 323 10.57 24.43 -36.17
N ARG A 324 10.55 23.55 -35.17
CA ARG A 324 11.69 22.69 -34.86
C ARG A 324 11.95 21.66 -35.95
N PHE A 325 10.90 21.00 -36.48
CA PHE A 325 11.01 20.07 -37.60
C PHE A 325 11.65 20.74 -38.83
N LEU A 326 11.11 21.88 -39.25
CA LEU A 326 11.60 22.63 -40.42
C LEU A 326 13.03 23.15 -40.20
N THR A 327 13.39 23.50 -38.97
CA THR A 327 14.77 23.87 -38.62
C THR A 327 15.74 22.69 -38.76
N VAL A 328 15.36 21.50 -38.28
CA VAL A 328 16.15 20.28 -38.44
C VAL A 328 16.29 19.91 -39.92
N GLN A 329 15.19 19.97 -40.68
CA GLN A 329 15.16 19.73 -42.12
C GLN A 329 16.09 20.69 -42.86
N ARG A 330 15.98 22.02 -42.65
CA ARG A 330 16.82 23.02 -43.31
C ARG A 330 18.31 22.76 -43.04
N ARG A 331 18.67 22.46 -41.78
CA ARG A 331 20.06 22.18 -41.39
C ARG A 331 20.62 20.93 -42.05
N VAL A 332 19.90 19.82 -42.05
CA VAL A 332 20.39 18.58 -42.67
C VAL A 332 20.43 18.68 -44.20
N MET A 333 19.52 19.44 -44.82
CA MET A 333 19.57 19.74 -46.26
C MET A 333 20.80 20.59 -46.62
N THR A 334 21.20 21.54 -45.75
CA THR A 334 22.45 22.29 -45.93
C THR A 334 23.67 21.37 -45.88
N VAL A 335 23.72 20.44 -44.93
CA VAL A 335 24.84 19.49 -44.78
C VAL A 335 24.94 18.53 -45.98
N THR A 336 23.79 18.06 -46.48
CA THR A 336 23.73 17.15 -47.64
C THR A 336 23.79 17.86 -48.99
N GLN A 337 23.87 19.19 -49.02
CA GLN A 337 23.79 20.02 -50.24
C GLN A 337 22.56 19.71 -51.12
N THR A 338 21.49 19.20 -50.50
CA THR A 338 20.24 18.88 -51.21
C THR A 338 19.51 20.18 -51.53
N GLN A 339 19.53 20.61 -52.80
CA GLN A 339 18.84 21.82 -53.26
C GLN A 339 17.48 21.51 -53.90
N GLY A 340 16.44 22.21 -53.47
CA GLY A 340 15.09 22.14 -54.03
C GLY A 340 14.03 22.74 -53.09
N PRO A 341 12.89 23.23 -53.61
CA PRO A 341 11.78 23.69 -52.77
C PRO A 341 11.24 22.53 -51.92
N VAL A 342 10.84 22.82 -50.68
CA VAL A 342 10.25 21.81 -49.79
C VAL A 342 8.91 21.36 -50.37
N ASP A 343 8.77 20.09 -50.73
CA ASP A 343 7.46 19.48 -51.02
C ASP A 343 6.65 19.42 -49.70
N PRO A 344 5.58 20.24 -49.55
CA PRO A 344 4.83 20.32 -48.29
C PRO A 344 4.13 19.00 -47.95
N ALA A 345 3.69 18.24 -48.95
CA ALA A 345 3.00 16.97 -48.74
C ALA A 345 3.96 15.89 -48.25
N ASP A 346 5.17 15.83 -48.80
CA ASP A 346 6.21 14.93 -48.31
C ASP A 346 6.70 15.31 -46.90
N ALA A 347 6.96 16.61 -46.69
CA ALA A 347 7.39 17.15 -45.41
C ALA A 347 6.36 16.92 -44.29
N HIS A 348 5.06 17.09 -44.57
CA HIS A 348 3.99 16.81 -43.60
C HIS A 348 3.96 15.33 -43.19
N ARG A 349 4.04 14.40 -44.16
CA ARG A 349 4.10 12.95 -43.87
C ARG A 349 5.29 12.60 -42.96
N ARG A 350 6.46 13.18 -43.23
CA ARG A 350 7.66 12.98 -42.40
C ARG A 350 7.51 13.61 -41.02
N TYR A 351 6.93 14.80 -40.91
CA TYR A 351 6.63 15.47 -39.65
C TYR A 351 5.72 14.63 -38.74
N VAL A 352 4.62 14.08 -39.29
CA VAL A 352 3.68 13.22 -38.54
C VAL A 352 4.38 11.99 -37.97
N GLN A 353 5.35 11.41 -38.68
CA GLN A 353 6.13 10.26 -38.21
C GLN A 353 7.27 10.65 -37.25
N TRP A 354 7.85 11.83 -37.43
CA TRP A 354 8.95 12.36 -36.61
C TRP A 354 8.48 12.80 -35.22
N LEU A 355 7.30 13.43 -35.14
CA LEU A 355 6.79 14.06 -33.93
C LEU A 355 6.74 13.09 -32.72
N PRO A 356 6.22 11.85 -32.82
CA PRO A 356 6.22 10.90 -31.71
C PRO A 356 7.62 10.50 -31.24
N PHE A 357 8.56 10.30 -32.16
CA PHE A 357 9.93 9.90 -31.79
C PHE A 357 10.63 11.04 -31.05
N ASP A 358 10.65 12.20 -31.67
CA ASP A 358 11.49 13.30 -31.23
C ASP A 358 10.94 13.99 -29.97
N PHE A 359 9.60 14.05 -29.83
CA PHE A 359 8.95 14.45 -28.58
C PHE A 359 9.37 13.58 -27.39
N GLN A 360 9.35 12.26 -27.56
CA GLN A 360 9.73 11.31 -26.51
C GLN A 360 11.22 11.39 -26.18
N ALA A 361 12.06 11.60 -27.19
CA ALA A 361 13.49 11.80 -27.01
C ALA A 361 13.80 13.07 -26.19
N GLN A 362 13.15 14.20 -26.50
CA GLN A 362 13.34 15.44 -25.75
C GLN A 362 12.82 15.35 -24.32
N TRP A 363 11.69 14.68 -24.11
CA TRP A 363 11.18 14.46 -22.77
C TRP A 363 12.14 13.59 -21.93
N LEU A 364 12.63 12.50 -22.51
CA LEU A 364 13.63 11.64 -21.88
C LEU A 364 14.87 12.46 -21.49
N LEU A 365 15.38 13.26 -22.42
CA LEU A 365 16.51 14.16 -22.21
C LEU A 365 16.26 15.12 -21.04
N ALA A 366 15.09 15.76 -20.98
CA ALA A 366 14.73 16.69 -19.93
C ALA A 366 14.67 16.01 -18.55
N VAL A 367 14.08 14.81 -18.48
CA VAL A 367 13.97 14.01 -17.25
C VAL A 367 15.33 13.56 -16.74
N ILE A 368 16.19 13.02 -17.61
CA ILE A 368 17.52 12.54 -17.24
C ILE A 368 18.42 13.70 -16.86
N SER A 369 18.42 14.78 -17.64
CA SER A 369 19.16 16.01 -17.33
C SER A 369 18.77 16.58 -15.99
N ARG A 370 17.47 16.54 -15.66
CA ARG A 370 17.00 16.90 -14.33
C ARG A 370 17.54 15.96 -13.27
N ASP A 371 17.36 14.67 -13.48
CA ASP A 371 17.66 13.65 -12.49
C ASP A 371 19.15 13.61 -12.11
N LEU A 372 20.00 13.74 -13.12
CA LEU A 372 21.46 13.85 -13.04
C LEU A 372 21.95 15.30 -12.79
N ASP A 373 21.05 16.26 -12.63
CA ASP A 373 21.33 17.64 -12.20
C ASP A 373 22.12 18.53 -13.20
N TYR A 374 22.07 18.20 -14.49
CA TYR A 374 22.63 18.93 -15.66
C TYR A 374 21.76 20.13 -16.14
N GLN A 375 20.87 20.64 -15.29
CA GLN A 375 19.77 21.56 -15.68
C GLN A 375 20.10 22.97 -16.19
N PRO A 376 21.28 23.60 -16.04
CA PRO A 376 21.49 24.89 -16.70
C PRO A 376 21.85 24.75 -18.20
N VAL A 377 22.17 23.55 -18.67
CA VAL A 377 22.78 23.35 -20.00
C VAL A 377 21.78 22.73 -20.99
N PHE A 378 21.10 21.66 -20.57
CA PHE A 378 20.15 20.94 -21.43
C PHE A 378 18.71 21.42 -21.29
N ARG A 379 18.45 22.39 -20.41
CA ARG A 379 17.10 22.93 -20.21
C ARG A 379 16.66 23.81 -21.37
N ASP A 380 17.59 24.56 -21.95
CA ASP A 380 17.33 25.40 -23.12
C ASP A 380 17.25 24.55 -24.40
N VAL A 381 17.97 23.43 -24.42
CA VAL A 381 17.97 22.44 -25.53
C VAL A 381 16.69 21.60 -25.56
N ALA A 382 16.18 21.20 -24.38
CA ALA A 382 14.93 20.45 -24.22
C ALA A 382 13.74 21.38 -23.92
N ALA A 383 13.75 22.60 -24.46
CA ALA A 383 12.64 23.54 -24.39
C ALA A 383 11.92 23.62 -25.75
N THR A 384 10.66 24.04 -25.74
CA THR A 384 10.01 24.49 -26.98
C THR A 384 10.70 25.75 -27.51
N PRO A 385 10.57 26.08 -28.81
CA PRO A 385 11.07 27.33 -29.39
C PRO A 385 10.76 28.62 -28.60
N ASP A 386 9.65 28.67 -27.85
CA ASP A 386 9.30 29.80 -26.95
C ASP A 386 10.07 29.80 -25.62
N GLY A 387 11.08 28.94 -25.48
CA GLY A 387 11.88 28.79 -24.26
C GLY A 387 11.16 28.07 -23.12
N ILE A 388 10.06 27.36 -23.41
CA ILE A 388 9.29 26.65 -22.37
C ILE A 388 9.92 25.29 -22.10
N PRO A 389 10.42 25.01 -20.87
CA PRO A 389 11.06 23.73 -20.57
C PRO A 389 10.08 22.56 -20.61
N LEU A 390 10.42 21.48 -21.32
CA LEU A 390 9.60 20.28 -21.43
C LEU A 390 9.49 19.50 -20.10
N ASP A 391 10.28 19.81 -19.07
CA ASP A 391 10.18 19.15 -17.75
C ASP A 391 9.23 19.84 -16.75
N ASP A 392 8.58 20.95 -17.12
CA ASP A 392 7.58 21.63 -16.29
C ASP A 392 6.15 21.12 -16.62
N PRO A 393 5.42 20.49 -15.67
CA PRO A 393 4.03 20.06 -15.85
C PRO A 393 3.06 21.15 -16.35
N ARG A 394 3.43 22.43 -16.24
CA ARG A 394 2.64 23.57 -16.74
C ARG A 394 2.86 23.87 -18.22
N ALA A 395 4.04 23.56 -18.75
CA ALA A 395 4.42 23.78 -20.15
C ALA A 395 3.50 23.02 -21.12
N TRP A 396 3.15 21.78 -20.75
CA TRP A 396 2.28 20.89 -21.51
C TRP A 396 0.85 21.41 -21.71
N ARG A 397 0.38 22.32 -20.86
CA ARG A 397 -0.95 22.92 -20.99
C ARG A 397 -0.96 24.15 -21.89
N ALA A 398 0.20 24.79 -22.05
CA ALA A 398 0.35 25.98 -22.89
C ALA A 398 0.63 25.64 -24.36
N SER A 399 0.99 24.38 -24.65
CA SER A 399 1.37 23.87 -25.98
C SER A 399 0.26 23.08 -26.69
N GLY A 400 -0.95 23.03 -26.12
CA GLY A 400 -2.14 22.61 -26.87
C GLY A 400 -2.77 23.82 -27.58
N PRO A 401 -3.56 23.62 -28.65
CA PRO A 401 -4.26 24.72 -29.33
C PRO A 401 -5.08 25.49 -28.30
N THR A 402 -4.78 26.77 -28.13
CA THR A 402 -5.46 27.66 -27.19
C THR A 402 -6.92 27.84 -27.62
N PRO A 403 -7.93 27.39 -26.85
CA PRO A 403 -9.23 28.02 -26.93
C PRO A 403 -9.05 29.41 -26.32
N SER A 404 -9.36 30.44 -27.07
CA SER A 404 -9.50 31.82 -26.61
C SER A 404 -10.44 31.88 -25.41
N ALA A 405 -9.87 31.95 -24.21
CA ALA A 405 -10.58 32.30 -22.99
C ALA A 405 -9.63 33.05 -22.06
N GLU A 406 -10.02 34.26 -21.69
CA GLU A 406 -9.33 35.12 -20.73
C GLU A 406 -8.93 34.34 -19.46
N PRO A 407 -7.74 34.63 -18.87
CA PRO A 407 -7.33 33.93 -17.67
C PRO A 407 -8.16 34.42 -16.47
N PRO A 408 -8.80 33.52 -15.70
CA PRO A 408 -9.39 33.92 -14.44
C PRO A 408 -8.26 34.31 -13.48
N THR A 409 -8.25 35.56 -13.05
CA THR A 409 -7.37 36.08 -12.01
C THR A 409 -7.83 35.56 -10.64
N SER A 410 -7.48 34.34 -10.31
CA SER A 410 -7.44 33.88 -8.91
C SER A 410 -6.17 33.05 -8.69
N ARG A 411 -5.09 33.74 -8.31
CA ARG A 411 -3.90 33.08 -7.75
C ARG A 411 -4.26 32.53 -6.37
N THR A 412 -4.81 31.32 -6.31
CA THR A 412 -4.76 30.56 -5.07
C THR A 412 -3.31 30.07 -4.86
N PRO A 413 -2.76 30.20 -3.64
CA PRO A 413 -1.40 29.73 -3.36
C PRO A 413 -1.36 28.21 -3.53
N ARG A 414 -0.61 27.75 -4.55
CA ARG A 414 -0.37 26.33 -4.78
C ARG A 414 0.25 25.72 -3.51
N PRO A 415 -0.38 24.73 -2.87
CA PRO A 415 0.19 24.10 -1.69
C PRO A 415 1.56 23.51 -2.04
N SER A 416 2.52 23.65 -1.12
CA SER A 416 3.86 23.08 -1.30
C SER A 416 3.77 21.59 -1.62
N ARG A 417 4.65 21.07 -2.50
CA ARG A 417 4.67 19.63 -2.86
C ARG A 417 4.74 18.72 -1.64
N ILE A 418 5.40 19.18 -0.58
CA ILE A 418 5.49 18.49 0.72
C ILE A 418 4.15 18.58 1.46
N GLY A 419 3.51 19.75 1.48
CA GLY A 419 2.18 19.93 2.09
C GLY A 419 1.10 19.09 1.44
N ALA A 420 1.09 18.95 0.12
CA ALA A 420 0.18 18.05 -0.60
C ALA A 420 0.50 16.57 -0.36
N TRP A 421 1.78 16.20 -0.27
CA TRP A 421 2.21 14.84 0.06
C TRP A 421 1.81 14.44 1.49
N VAL A 422 2.08 15.29 2.49
CA VAL A 422 1.64 15.09 3.88
C VAL A 422 0.11 15.08 3.95
N ARG A 423 -0.57 15.93 3.17
CA ARG A 423 -2.04 15.96 3.08
C ARG A 423 -2.61 14.62 2.60
N ARG A 424 -2.12 14.10 1.48
CA ARG A 424 -2.55 12.79 0.97
C ARG A 424 -2.20 11.66 1.91
N ARG A 425 -1.02 11.72 2.54
CA ARG A 425 -0.56 10.64 3.42
C ARG A 425 -1.34 10.56 4.73
N HIS A 426 -1.68 11.68 5.36
CA HIS A 426 -2.45 11.64 6.61
C HIS A 426 -3.90 11.19 6.39
N LEU A 427 -4.56 11.60 5.29
CA LEU A 427 -5.91 11.14 4.95
C LEU A 427 -6.01 9.62 4.84
N LEU A 428 -4.95 8.98 4.32
CA LEU A 428 -4.89 7.53 4.16
C LEU A 428 -4.58 6.77 5.45
N ILE A 429 -3.87 7.39 6.40
CA ILE A 429 -3.44 6.73 7.65
C ILE A 429 -4.49 6.94 8.76
N ASP A 430 -5.01 8.16 8.89
CA ASP A 430 -5.96 8.55 9.94
C ASP A 430 -6.94 9.63 9.45
N PRO A 431 -7.97 9.26 8.67
CA PRO A 431 -8.95 10.20 8.15
C PRO A 431 -9.66 10.93 9.31
N GLY A 432 -9.60 12.26 9.30
CA GLY A 432 -10.24 13.07 10.34
C GLY A 432 -9.52 13.08 11.69
N TRP A 433 -8.27 12.59 11.78
CA TRP A 433 -7.41 12.66 12.97
C TRP A 433 -7.98 11.94 14.21
N VAL A 434 -8.82 10.93 13.97
CA VAL A 434 -9.55 10.22 15.04
C VAL A 434 -8.58 9.41 15.90
N ARG A 435 -7.72 8.60 15.26
CA ARG A 435 -6.77 7.73 15.96
C ARG A 435 -5.71 8.53 16.69
N LEU A 436 -5.21 9.60 16.08
CA LEU A 436 -4.24 10.49 16.72
C LEU A 436 -4.84 11.13 17.96
N THR A 437 -6.06 11.67 17.84
CA THR A 437 -6.71 12.33 18.97
C THR A 437 -7.00 11.34 20.09
N ASP A 438 -7.50 10.14 19.78
CA ASP A 438 -7.77 9.12 20.80
C ASP A 438 -6.47 8.61 21.47
N ALA A 439 -5.39 8.45 20.71
CA ALA A 439 -4.08 8.05 21.25
C ALA A 439 -3.48 9.14 22.15
N LEU A 440 -3.48 10.40 21.71
CA LEU A 440 -2.98 11.54 22.49
C LEU A 440 -3.78 11.76 23.77
N ARG A 441 -5.10 11.59 23.73
CA ARG A 441 -5.95 11.74 24.91
C ARG A 441 -5.73 10.64 25.93
N THR A 442 -5.64 9.39 25.48
CA THR A 442 -5.34 8.30 26.40
C THR A 442 -3.91 8.44 26.96
N LEU A 443 -2.94 8.88 26.15
CA LEU A 443 -1.59 9.21 26.63
C LEU A 443 -1.63 10.34 27.68
N ALA A 444 -2.37 11.42 27.42
CA ALA A 444 -2.54 12.51 28.37
C ALA A 444 -3.23 12.04 29.66
N ALA A 445 -4.20 11.13 29.57
CA ALA A 445 -4.84 10.52 30.75
C ALA A 445 -3.84 9.70 31.57
N VAL A 446 -2.99 8.90 30.92
CA VAL A 446 -1.93 8.11 31.58
C VAL A 446 -0.91 9.04 32.26
N VAL A 447 -0.42 10.06 31.55
CA VAL A 447 0.54 11.04 32.09
C VAL A 447 -0.07 11.79 33.28
N LEU A 448 -1.31 12.25 33.15
CA LEU A 448 -2.03 12.93 34.22
C LEU A 448 -2.28 12.01 35.42
N ALA A 449 -2.66 10.76 35.19
CA ALA A 449 -2.85 9.76 36.24
C ALA A 449 -1.58 9.52 37.04
N VAL A 450 -0.45 9.30 36.36
CA VAL A 450 0.86 9.13 36.99
C VAL A 450 1.25 10.39 37.77
N ALA A 451 1.15 11.57 37.16
CA ALA A 451 1.51 12.84 37.79
C ALA A 451 0.69 13.13 39.05
N LEU A 452 -0.62 12.85 39.04
CA LEU A 452 -1.49 13.00 40.21
C LEU A 452 -1.22 11.96 41.29
N SER A 453 -0.82 10.74 40.89
CA SER A 453 -0.61 9.63 41.84
C SER A 453 0.66 9.76 42.68
N LEU A 454 1.72 10.38 42.15
CA LEU A 454 2.99 10.54 42.85
C LEU A 454 2.88 11.32 44.18
N PRO A 455 2.34 12.56 44.22
CA PRO A 455 2.23 13.31 45.47
C PRO A 455 1.25 12.66 46.46
N VAL A 456 0.18 12.05 45.98
CA VAL A 456 -0.80 11.35 46.83
C VAL A 456 -0.19 10.10 47.47
N SER A 457 0.65 9.37 46.74
CA SER A 457 1.36 8.20 47.28
C SER A 457 2.33 8.61 48.39
N GLN A 458 3.03 9.75 48.23
CA GLN A 458 3.89 10.30 49.28
C GLN A 458 3.11 10.71 50.54
N LEU A 459 1.93 11.32 50.38
CA LEU A 459 1.07 11.72 51.50
C LEU A 459 0.50 10.52 52.27
N LEU A 460 0.19 9.43 51.57
CA LEU A 460 -0.36 8.20 52.15
C LEU A 460 0.72 7.26 52.70
N GLY A 461 2.01 7.61 52.59
CA GLY A 461 3.12 6.73 52.97
C GLY A 461 3.22 5.46 52.11
N ALA A 462 2.61 5.46 50.93
CA ALA A 462 2.61 4.34 50.00
C ALA A 462 3.79 4.44 49.01
N GLU A 463 4.23 3.30 48.50
CA GLU A 463 5.31 3.24 47.51
C GLU A 463 4.91 3.96 46.21
N ALA A 464 5.60 5.06 45.89
CA ALA A 464 5.24 5.93 44.76
C ALA A 464 5.28 5.22 43.39
N ALA A 465 6.18 4.24 43.22
CA ALA A 465 6.27 3.43 42.02
C ALA A 465 5.01 2.57 41.81
N THR A 466 4.55 1.90 42.87
CA THR A 466 3.35 1.05 42.85
C THR A 466 2.09 1.88 42.56
N GLY A 467 1.93 3.05 43.20
CA GLY A 467 0.84 3.98 42.90
C GLY A 467 0.83 4.48 41.45
N ALA A 468 1.98 4.85 40.91
CA ALA A 468 2.12 5.29 39.52
C ALA A 468 1.75 4.20 38.50
N VAL A 469 2.17 2.96 38.75
CA VAL A 469 1.85 1.81 37.88
C VAL A 469 0.33 1.58 37.84
N PHE A 470 -0.35 1.51 38.99
CA PHE A 470 -1.80 1.28 39.01
C PHE A 470 -2.58 2.43 38.38
N ALA A 471 -2.22 3.68 38.67
CA ALA A 471 -2.88 4.85 38.09
C ALA A 471 -2.74 4.88 36.57
N GLY A 472 -1.51 4.69 36.06
CA GLY A 472 -1.23 4.67 34.62
C GLY A 472 -1.88 3.49 33.90
N LEU A 473 -1.84 2.29 34.50
CA LEU A 473 -2.38 1.07 33.89
C LEU A 473 -3.91 1.10 33.80
N VAL A 474 -4.58 1.56 34.87
CA VAL A 474 -6.03 1.74 34.85
C VAL A 474 -6.44 2.82 33.85
N ALA A 475 -5.71 3.93 33.75
CA ALA A 475 -5.94 4.93 32.71
C ALA A 475 -5.76 4.35 31.29
N LEU A 476 -4.76 3.48 31.07
CA LEU A 476 -4.48 2.87 29.77
C LEU A 476 -5.56 1.86 29.32
N PHE A 477 -6.07 1.04 30.24
CA PHE A 477 -7.02 -0.05 29.94
C PHE A 477 -8.48 0.28 30.22
N SER A 478 -8.79 1.39 30.88
CA SER A 478 -10.18 1.88 31.02
C SER A 478 -10.77 2.38 29.70
N ALA A 479 -9.91 2.83 28.76
CA ALA A 479 -10.36 3.40 27.50
C ALA A 479 -11.21 2.46 26.63
N PRO A 480 -10.86 1.18 26.39
CA PRO A 480 -11.73 0.21 25.74
C PRO A 480 -13.09 -0.01 26.42
N ALA A 481 -13.14 0.01 27.76
CA ALA A 481 -14.36 -0.19 28.54
C ALA A 481 -15.34 1.00 28.41
N THR A 482 -14.83 2.19 28.09
CA THR A 482 -15.62 3.42 27.94
C THR A 482 -15.88 3.82 26.48
N THR A 483 -15.11 3.32 25.51
CA THR A 483 -15.21 3.71 24.07
C THR A 483 -16.33 3.04 23.28
N GLY A 484 -17.08 2.10 23.88
CA GLY A 484 -18.26 1.47 23.28
C GLY A 484 -19.60 2.10 23.68
N ALA A 485 -19.59 3.22 24.39
CA ALA A 485 -20.79 3.95 24.76
C ALA A 485 -21.40 4.63 23.51
N ALA A 486 -22.65 4.30 23.18
CA ALA A 486 -23.45 5.10 22.25
C ALA A 486 -23.28 6.58 22.61
N ALA A 487 -23.25 7.48 21.61
CA ALA A 487 -23.05 8.91 21.81
C ALA A 487 -24.03 9.54 22.83
N SER A 488 -25.12 8.82 23.15
CA SER A 488 -26.16 9.15 24.13
C SER A 488 -25.95 8.66 25.56
N ALA A 489 -24.92 7.85 25.86
CA ALA A 489 -24.72 7.36 27.23
C ALA A 489 -24.27 8.52 28.14
N PRO A 490 -24.90 8.71 29.31
CA PRO A 490 -24.57 9.82 30.17
C PRO A 490 -23.14 9.69 30.71
N ARG A 491 -22.42 10.80 30.81
CA ARG A 491 -20.99 10.84 31.20
C ARG A 491 -20.71 10.18 32.56
N TRP A 492 -21.71 10.12 33.44
CA TRP A 492 -21.60 9.43 34.74
C TRP A 492 -21.52 7.90 34.62
N ALA A 493 -21.94 7.31 33.48
CA ALA A 493 -21.82 5.86 33.26
C ALA A 493 -20.37 5.37 33.27
N MET A 494 -19.40 6.29 33.13
CA MET A 494 -17.97 5.97 33.32
C MET A 494 -17.64 5.65 34.79
N LEU A 495 -18.42 6.09 35.79
CA LEU A 495 -18.23 5.69 37.18
C LEU A 495 -18.43 4.18 37.39
N LEU A 496 -19.18 3.51 36.50
CA LEU A 496 -19.37 2.06 36.53
C LEU A 496 -18.06 1.29 36.26
N THR A 497 -17.04 1.91 35.67
CA THR A 497 -15.72 1.27 35.50
C THR A 497 -14.93 1.16 36.80
N ALA A 498 -15.30 1.92 37.84
CA ALA A 498 -14.69 1.79 39.17
C ALA A 498 -15.00 0.43 39.80
N VAL A 499 -16.20 -0.11 39.58
CA VAL A 499 -16.63 -1.41 40.14
C VAL A 499 -15.69 -2.56 39.73
N PRO A 500 -15.47 -2.86 38.43
CA PRO A 500 -14.58 -3.96 38.03
C PRO A 500 -13.12 -3.73 38.47
N VAL A 501 -12.65 -2.48 38.53
CA VAL A 501 -11.30 -2.15 39.01
C VAL A 501 -11.18 -2.48 40.50
N LEU A 502 -12.12 -2.02 41.33
CA LEU A 502 -12.12 -2.29 42.77
C LEU A 502 -12.33 -3.78 43.06
N VAL A 503 -13.20 -4.47 42.31
CA VAL A 503 -13.41 -5.92 42.43
C VAL A 503 -12.12 -6.68 42.07
N GLY A 504 -11.49 -6.33 40.94
CA GLY A 504 -10.23 -6.96 40.53
C GLY A 504 -9.12 -6.74 41.56
N LEU A 505 -8.99 -5.51 42.07
CA LEU A 505 -7.99 -5.14 43.08
C LEU A 505 -8.22 -5.87 44.42
N THR A 506 -9.46 -5.88 44.91
CA THR A 506 -9.81 -6.54 46.18
C THR A 506 -9.62 -8.05 46.10
N LEU A 507 -10.09 -8.69 45.03
CA LEU A 507 -9.87 -10.13 44.80
C LEU A 507 -8.37 -10.44 44.70
N GLY A 508 -7.60 -9.63 43.97
CA GLY A 508 -6.17 -9.85 43.76
C GLY A 508 -5.32 -9.72 45.01
N ALA A 509 -5.77 -8.93 45.99
CA ALA A 509 -5.06 -8.73 47.25
C ALA A 509 -5.52 -9.64 48.40
N LEU A 510 -6.79 -10.06 48.41
CA LEU A 510 -7.37 -10.89 49.46
C LEU A 510 -7.19 -12.40 49.20
N LEU A 511 -7.07 -12.82 47.94
CA LEU A 511 -6.92 -14.23 47.63
C LEU A 511 -5.55 -14.77 48.10
N PRO A 512 -5.50 -16.01 48.63
CA PRO A 512 -4.26 -16.67 48.99
C PRO A 512 -3.27 -16.70 47.82
N LYS A 513 -2.01 -16.35 48.12
CA LYS A 513 -0.92 -16.26 47.13
C LYS A 513 -0.23 -17.59 46.86
N ASP A 514 -0.80 -18.72 47.29
CA ASP A 514 -0.29 -20.03 46.89
C ASP A 514 -0.54 -20.26 45.39
N VAL A 515 0.39 -20.97 44.75
CA VAL A 515 0.43 -21.18 43.30
C VAL A 515 -0.88 -21.80 42.79
N LEU A 516 -1.44 -22.76 43.53
CA LEU A 516 -2.65 -23.47 43.13
C LEU A 516 -3.89 -22.58 43.20
N THR A 517 -4.10 -21.89 44.33
CA THR A 517 -5.27 -21.01 44.51
C THR A 517 -5.21 -19.81 43.57
N SER A 518 -4.03 -19.20 43.39
CA SER A 518 -3.83 -18.11 42.43
C SER A 518 -4.09 -18.57 41.00
N SER A 519 -3.62 -19.76 40.61
CA SER A 519 -3.84 -20.32 39.28
C SER A 519 -5.33 -20.56 38.99
N ILE A 520 -6.05 -21.16 39.94
CA ILE A 520 -7.49 -21.40 39.83
C ILE A 520 -8.25 -20.07 39.76
N ALA A 521 -7.91 -19.11 40.63
CA ALA A 521 -8.57 -17.81 40.65
C ALA A 521 -8.39 -17.05 39.33
N ILE A 522 -7.16 -17.00 38.78
CA ILE A 522 -6.89 -16.36 37.48
C ILE A 522 -7.69 -17.04 36.36
N ALA A 523 -7.77 -18.36 36.33
CA ALA A 523 -8.56 -19.09 35.35
C ALA A 523 -10.08 -18.80 35.46
N VAL A 524 -10.61 -18.75 36.68
CA VAL A 524 -12.03 -18.43 36.94
C VAL A 524 -12.35 -16.99 36.54
N VAL A 525 -11.49 -16.03 36.90
CA VAL A 525 -11.68 -14.62 36.51
C VAL A 525 -11.58 -14.45 34.99
N ALA A 526 -10.66 -15.17 34.31
CA ALA A 526 -10.57 -15.18 32.85
C ALA A 526 -11.84 -15.75 32.20
N ALA A 527 -12.38 -16.86 32.72
CA ALA A 527 -13.63 -17.45 32.26
C ALA A 527 -14.81 -16.50 32.46
N ALA A 528 -14.92 -15.87 33.63
CA ALA A 528 -15.97 -14.88 33.93
C ALA A 528 -15.87 -13.64 33.03
N ALA A 529 -14.66 -13.14 32.79
CA ALA A 529 -14.40 -12.02 31.89
C ALA A 529 -14.77 -12.35 30.43
N ALA A 530 -14.48 -13.56 29.97
CA ALA A 530 -14.91 -14.05 28.65
C ALA A 530 -16.43 -14.24 28.57
N TRP A 531 -17.05 -14.78 29.64
CA TRP A 531 -18.49 -14.97 29.74
C TRP A 531 -19.27 -13.65 29.69
N ALA A 532 -18.75 -12.60 30.33
CA ALA A 532 -19.35 -11.25 30.34
C ALA A 532 -19.53 -10.67 28.92
N ARG A 533 -18.80 -11.16 27.91
CA ARG A 533 -18.97 -10.76 26.50
C ARG A 533 -20.36 -11.09 25.95
N ARG A 534 -21.09 -12.02 26.58
CA ARG A 534 -22.48 -12.38 26.23
C ARG A 534 -23.43 -11.17 26.25
N PHE A 535 -23.20 -10.23 27.17
CA PHE A 535 -24.05 -9.04 27.34
C PHE A 535 -23.62 -7.87 26.43
N GLY A 536 -22.66 -8.11 25.52
CA GLY A 536 -22.22 -7.16 24.51
C GLY A 536 -20.83 -6.57 24.76
N PRO A 537 -20.35 -5.71 23.84
CA PRO A 537 -18.96 -5.22 23.83
C PRO A 537 -18.56 -4.46 25.09
N LYS A 538 -19.51 -3.73 25.71
CA LYS A 538 -19.28 -2.95 26.94
C LYS A 538 -18.93 -3.86 28.12
N TRP A 539 -19.75 -4.89 28.34
CA TRP A 539 -19.54 -5.86 29.42
C TRP A 539 -18.29 -6.71 29.20
N GLY A 540 -17.98 -7.03 27.94
CA GLY A 540 -16.69 -7.62 27.58
C GLY A 540 -15.49 -6.73 27.95
N GLY A 541 -15.60 -5.41 27.74
CA GLY A 541 -14.57 -4.44 28.13
C GLY A 541 -14.42 -4.30 29.65
N LEU A 542 -15.53 -4.28 30.40
CA LEU A 542 -15.52 -4.27 31.87
C LEU A 542 -14.92 -5.55 32.44
N GLY A 543 -15.25 -6.71 31.88
CA GLY A 543 -14.66 -7.99 32.26
C GLY A 543 -13.15 -8.04 31.98
N GLN A 544 -12.71 -7.53 30.83
CA GLN A 544 -11.28 -7.41 30.52
C GLN A 544 -10.57 -6.47 31.51
N LEU A 545 -11.19 -5.34 31.87
CA LEU A 545 -10.64 -4.42 32.86
C LEU A 545 -10.51 -5.07 34.24
N ALA A 546 -11.53 -5.80 34.70
CA ALA A 546 -11.49 -6.56 35.95
C ALA A 546 -10.36 -7.59 35.96
N PHE A 547 -10.23 -8.37 34.88
CA PHE A 547 -9.16 -9.37 34.74
C PHE A 547 -7.78 -8.72 34.75
N ILE A 548 -7.59 -7.60 34.03
CA ILE A 548 -6.30 -6.89 34.01
C ILE A 548 -5.97 -6.32 35.38
N THR A 549 -6.91 -5.66 36.06
CA THR A 549 -6.66 -5.12 37.40
C THR A 549 -6.36 -6.25 38.39
N PHE A 550 -7.14 -7.34 38.37
CA PHE A 550 -6.88 -8.54 39.17
C PHE A 550 -5.46 -9.09 38.94
N PHE A 551 -5.12 -9.33 37.67
CA PHE A 551 -3.82 -9.84 37.25
C PHE A 551 -2.66 -8.97 37.73
N PHE A 552 -2.72 -7.64 37.53
CA PHE A 552 -1.65 -6.75 37.95
C PHE A 552 -1.55 -6.61 39.47
N THR A 553 -2.66 -6.76 40.20
CA THR A 553 -2.66 -6.78 41.66
C THR A 553 -1.91 -7.98 42.21
N THR A 554 -2.19 -9.16 41.67
CA THR A 554 -1.47 -10.39 41.99
C THR A 554 0.00 -10.28 41.59
N LEU A 555 0.29 -9.72 40.41
CA LEU A 555 1.65 -9.53 39.89
C LEU A 555 2.53 -8.63 40.75
N THR A 556 2.03 -7.48 41.18
CA THR A 556 2.80 -6.55 42.03
C THR A 556 2.85 -7.00 43.48
N GLY A 557 2.10 -8.04 43.85
CA GLY A 557 2.11 -8.60 45.19
C GLY A 557 1.47 -7.70 46.25
N VAL A 558 0.48 -6.87 45.89
CA VAL A 558 -0.18 -5.93 46.82
C VAL A 558 -0.65 -6.67 48.08
N GLU A 559 -0.22 -6.22 49.24
CA GLU A 559 -0.68 -6.75 50.52
C GLU A 559 -2.05 -6.18 50.90
N PRO A 560 -2.86 -6.90 51.70
CA PRO A 560 -4.18 -6.40 52.14
C PRO A 560 -4.14 -4.99 52.74
N GLY A 561 -3.07 -4.62 53.45
CA GLY A 561 -2.89 -3.27 54.02
C GLY A 561 -2.63 -2.17 52.98
N ALA A 562 -2.07 -2.51 51.82
CA ALA A 562 -1.76 -1.56 50.74
C ALA A 562 -2.90 -1.39 49.71
N VAL A 563 -3.98 -2.17 49.84
CA VAL A 563 -5.15 -2.13 48.93
C VAL A 563 -5.78 -0.75 48.87
N ALA A 564 -5.90 -0.06 50.01
CA ALA A 564 -6.50 1.27 50.05
C ALA A 564 -5.70 2.28 49.22
N GLY A 565 -4.36 2.26 49.32
CA GLY A 565 -3.49 3.11 48.51
C GLY A 565 -3.57 2.80 47.02
N ALA A 566 -3.55 1.51 46.66
CA ALA A 566 -3.71 1.07 45.26
C ALA A 566 -5.11 1.38 44.69
N ALA A 567 -6.15 1.35 45.52
CA ALA A 567 -7.51 1.74 45.15
C ALA A 567 -7.59 3.23 44.85
N VAL A 568 -7.01 4.08 45.72
CA VAL A 568 -6.92 5.53 45.50
C VAL A 568 -6.15 5.82 44.20
N ALA A 569 -5.01 5.16 43.97
CA ALA A 569 -4.24 5.27 42.73
C ALA A 569 -5.06 4.90 41.48
N SER A 570 -5.76 3.77 41.53
CA SER A 570 -6.61 3.29 40.45
C SER A 570 -7.78 4.24 40.15
N LEU A 571 -8.41 4.79 41.20
CA LEU A 571 -9.49 5.79 41.07
C LEU A 571 -8.96 7.11 40.49
N MET A 572 -7.74 7.54 40.84
CA MET A 572 -7.09 8.68 40.18
C MET A 572 -6.85 8.42 38.69
N GLY A 573 -6.51 7.19 38.31
CA GLY A 573 -6.42 6.78 36.90
C GLY A 573 -7.74 6.94 36.15
N LEU A 574 -8.85 6.51 36.76
CA LEU A 574 -10.20 6.68 36.20
C LEU A 574 -10.63 8.15 36.14
N LEU A 575 -10.30 8.94 37.18
CA LEU A 575 -10.56 10.37 37.21
C LEU A 575 -9.77 11.09 36.12
N ALA A 576 -8.50 10.79 35.93
CA ALA A 576 -7.68 11.37 34.87
C ALA A 576 -8.24 11.03 33.47
N ASP A 577 -8.64 9.77 33.24
CA ASP A 577 -9.33 9.37 32.01
C ASP A 577 -10.64 10.13 31.80
N TRP A 578 -11.44 10.31 32.86
CA TRP A 578 -12.67 11.09 32.82
C TRP A 578 -12.42 12.58 32.51
N VAL A 579 -11.45 13.22 33.17
CA VAL A 579 -11.08 14.63 32.93
C VAL A 579 -10.62 14.82 31.49
N VAL A 580 -9.72 13.97 30.99
CA VAL A 580 -9.21 14.11 29.61
C VAL A 580 -10.29 13.80 28.58
N ARG A 581 -11.33 13.02 28.94
CA ARG A 581 -12.52 12.81 28.09
C ARG A 581 -13.41 14.05 27.93
N ILE A 582 -13.23 15.09 28.75
CA ILE A 582 -13.92 16.39 28.58
C ILE A 582 -13.36 17.14 27.35
N LEU A 583 -12.10 16.91 26.98
CA LEU A 583 -11.48 17.56 25.81
C LEU A 583 -12.33 17.31 24.54
N PRO A 584 -12.47 18.27 23.61
CA PRO A 584 -13.26 18.04 22.40
C PRO A 584 -12.61 16.98 21.49
N ARG A 585 -13.44 16.13 20.86
CA ARG A 585 -13.02 15.26 19.74
C ARG A 585 -13.11 16.04 18.42
N PRO A 586 -12.43 15.61 17.34
CA PRO A 586 -12.69 16.14 16.01
C PRO A 586 -14.20 16.05 15.73
N SER A 587 -14.79 17.12 15.19
CA SER A 587 -16.23 17.13 14.89
C SER A 587 -16.59 15.95 13.99
N VAL A 588 -17.76 15.36 14.21
CA VAL A 588 -18.21 14.19 13.43
C VAL A 588 -18.20 14.49 11.92
N GLN A 589 -18.53 15.73 11.55
CA GLN A 589 -18.41 16.22 10.17
C GLN A 589 -16.98 16.12 9.61
N ARG A 590 -15.95 16.57 10.35
CA ARG A 590 -14.55 16.42 9.90
C ARG A 590 -14.13 14.96 9.74
N GLN A 591 -14.70 14.04 10.53
CA GLN A 591 -14.42 12.61 10.39
C GLN A 591 -15.04 12.04 9.11
N VAL A 592 -16.28 12.43 8.81
CA VAL A 592 -16.98 12.05 7.57
C VAL A 592 -16.28 12.65 6.35
N ASP A 593 -15.97 13.95 6.35
CA ASP A 593 -15.29 14.63 5.24
C ASP A 593 -13.89 14.07 5.01
N GLY A 594 -13.11 13.86 6.08
CA GLY A 594 -11.79 13.26 5.99
C GLY A 594 -11.82 11.83 5.47
N GLY A 595 -12.83 11.05 5.84
CA GLY A 595 -12.99 9.69 5.33
C GLY A 595 -13.48 9.65 3.89
N ILE A 596 -14.38 10.53 3.46
CA ILE A 596 -14.78 10.66 2.04
C ILE A 596 -13.58 11.10 1.19
N GLY A 597 -12.77 12.04 1.69
CA GLY A 597 -11.50 12.43 1.05
C GLY A 597 -10.52 11.26 0.90
N ALA A 598 -10.47 10.35 1.89
CA ALA A 598 -9.68 9.13 1.80
C ALA A 598 -10.22 8.15 0.75
N VAL A 599 -11.55 8.06 0.58
CA VAL A 599 -12.19 7.27 -0.50
C VAL A 599 -11.78 7.80 -1.87
N TYR A 600 -11.89 9.11 -2.13
CA TYR A 600 -11.44 9.70 -3.40
C TYR A 600 -9.95 9.44 -3.66
N THR A 601 -9.10 9.58 -2.64
CA THR A 601 -7.66 9.32 -2.77
C THR A 601 -7.39 7.85 -3.13
N ARG A 602 -8.13 6.90 -2.55
CA ARG A 602 -8.02 5.46 -2.85
C ARG A 602 -8.51 5.12 -4.26
N VAL A 603 -9.63 5.71 -4.70
CA VAL A 603 -10.12 5.56 -6.07
C VAL A 603 -9.09 6.10 -7.06
N GLY A 604 -8.46 7.24 -6.78
CA GLY A 604 -7.38 7.79 -7.61
C GLY A 604 -6.16 6.86 -7.74
N MET A 605 -5.70 6.26 -6.64
CA MET A 605 -4.58 5.29 -6.67
C MET A 605 -4.93 3.99 -7.42
N LEU A 606 -6.19 3.56 -7.28
CA LEU A 606 -6.72 2.41 -8.00
C LEU A 606 -6.76 2.68 -9.52
N LEU A 607 -7.25 3.86 -9.92
CA LEU A 607 -7.28 4.31 -11.32
C LEU A 607 -5.87 4.45 -11.91
N ASP A 608 -4.91 5.03 -11.17
CA ASP A 608 -3.51 5.14 -11.62
C ASP A 608 -2.95 3.74 -11.99
N THR A 609 -3.21 2.72 -11.16
CA THR A 609 -2.77 1.34 -11.41
C THR A 609 -3.50 0.69 -12.61
N MET A 610 -4.77 1.01 -12.80
CA MET A 610 -5.57 0.52 -13.93
C MET A 610 -5.16 1.14 -15.26
N ILE A 611 -4.83 2.43 -15.27
CA ILE A 611 -4.30 3.15 -16.44
C ILE A 611 -3.01 2.47 -16.90
N ASP A 612 -2.09 2.17 -15.98
CA ASP A 612 -0.84 1.46 -16.30
C ASP A 612 -1.11 0.05 -16.88
N LEU A 613 -2.13 -0.64 -16.38
CA LEU A 613 -2.51 -1.98 -16.86
C LEU A 613 -3.13 -1.93 -18.27
N VAL A 614 -4.02 -0.97 -18.56
CA VAL A 614 -4.63 -0.78 -19.88
C VAL A 614 -3.59 -0.28 -20.91
N ALA A 615 -2.75 0.67 -20.52
CA ALA A 615 -1.73 1.24 -21.40
C ALA A 615 -0.64 0.24 -21.77
N SER A 616 -0.23 -0.64 -20.83
CA SER A 616 0.81 -1.62 -21.08
C SER A 616 0.38 -2.80 -21.96
N GLY A 617 -0.92 -3.11 -22.03
CA GLY A 617 -1.47 -4.22 -22.82
C GLY A 617 -0.87 -5.60 -22.49
N ARG A 618 -0.19 -5.74 -21.35
CA ARG A 618 0.59 -6.94 -20.95
C ARG A 618 0.05 -7.52 -19.65
N GLN A 619 0.10 -8.85 -19.50
CA GLN A 619 -0.27 -9.56 -18.27
C GLN A 619 0.78 -9.43 -17.16
N ASP A 620 1.04 -8.21 -16.67
CA ASP A 620 1.96 -8.01 -15.55
C ASP A 620 1.34 -8.46 -14.23
N THR A 621 1.84 -9.58 -13.68
CA THR A 621 1.41 -10.11 -12.39
C THR A 621 1.60 -9.13 -11.23
N ARG A 622 2.52 -8.17 -11.33
CA ARG A 622 2.74 -7.12 -10.31
C ARG A 622 1.61 -6.10 -10.33
N LEU A 623 1.21 -5.62 -11.51
CA LEU A 623 0.09 -4.69 -11.67
C LEU A 623 -1.24 -5.34 -11.26
N LEU A 624 -1.46 -6.60 -11.61
CA LEU A 624 -2.65 -7.34 -11.17
C LEU A 624 -2.72 -7.49 -9.64
N ARG A 625 -1.58 -7.75 -8.99
CA ARG A 625 -1.49 -7.76 -7.52
C ARG A 625 -1.72 -6.37 -6.92
N ALA A 626 -1.21 -5.32 -7.56
CA ALA A 626 -1.41 -3.94 -7.12
C ALA A 626 -2.89 -3.54 -7.18
N VAL A 627 -3.60 -3.82 -8.30
CA VAL A 627 -5.06 -3.58 -8.42
C VAL A 627 -5.83 -4.28 -7.31
N ARG A 628 -5.55 -5.56 -7.04
CA ARG A 628 -6.19 -6.30 -5.93
C ARG A 628 -5.91 -5.66 -4.58
N SER A 629 -4.66 -5.26 -4.34
CA SER A 629 -4.27 -4.64 -3.07
C SER A 629 -4.96 -3.29 -2.84
N GLU A 630 -5.13 -2.48 -3.89
CA GLU A 630 -5.81 -1.19 -3.80
C GLU A 630 -7.33 -1.34 -3.68
N ARG A 631 -7.95 -2.36 -4.30
CA ARG A 631 -9.36 -2.71 -4.06
C ARG A 631 -9.64 -3.04 -2.60
N VAL A 632 -8.83 -3.93 -2.02
CA VAL A 632 -8.93 -4.28 -0.59
C VAL A 632 -8.67 -3.07 0.30
N ALA A 633 -7.80 -2.16 -0.11
CA ALA A 633 -7.57 -0.91 0.62
C ALA A 633 -8.78 0.03 0.56
N LEU A 634 -9.44 0.15 -0.60
CA LEU A 634 -10.67 0.93 -0.79
C LEU A 634 -11.81 0.39 0.06
N GLU A 635 -12.05 -0.93 0.03
CA GLU A 635 -13.05 -1.64 0.85
C GLU A 635 -12.86 -1.33 2.34
N ARG A 636 -11.62 -1.41 2.85
CA ARG A 636 -11.29 -1.08 4.25
C ARG A 636 -11.54 0.39 4.57
N THR A 637 -11.23 1.30 3.65
CA THR A 637 -11.47 2.74 3.84
C THR A 637 -12.97 3.03 3.91
N VAL A 638 -13.79 2.46 3.02
CA VAL A 638 -15.25 2.60 3.07
C VAL A 638 -15.83 1.97 4.34
N GLY A 639 -15.36 0.77 4.72
CA GLY A 639 -15.77 0.15 5.98
C GLY A 639 -15.47 1.00 7.22
N SER A 640 -14.38 1.77 7.20
CA SER A 640 -14.02 2.67 8.30
C SER A 640 -14.95 3.88 8.45
N LEU A 641 -15.66 4.27 7.37
CA LEU A 641 -16.62 5.38 7.34
C LEU A 641 -17.97 5.05 7.98
N ASN A 642 -18.33 3.76 8.09
CA ASN A 642 -19.64 3.36 8.62
C ASN A 642 -19.89 3.91 10.03
N ARG A 643 -18.90 3.83 10.93
CA ARG A 643 -19.03 4.31 12.31
C ARG A 643 -19.15 5.85 12.40
N PRO A 644 -18.29 6.65 11.75
CA PRO A 644 -18.50 8.10 11.67
C PRO A 644 -19.86 8.49 11.09
N LEU A 645 -20.35 7.81 10.05
CA LEU A 645 -21.67 8.07 9.47
C LEU A 645 -22.82 7.71 10.42
N ASP A 646 -22.70 6.63 11.19
CA ASP A 646 -23.67 6.27 12.24
C ASP A 646 -23.73 7.31 13.35
N GLN A 647 -22.57 7.84 13.75
CA GLN A 647 -22.48 8.93 14.73
C GLN A 647 -23.04 10.23 14.14
N PHE A 648 -22.76 10.52 12.87
CA PHE A 648 -23.24 11.72 12.18
C PHE A 648 -24.77 11.75 12.17
N ALA A 649 -25.41 10.62 11.87
CA ALA A 649 -26.86 10.44 11.93
C ALA A 649 -27.46 10.67 13.33
N GLN A 650 -26.68 10.49 14.39
CA GLN A 650 -27.11 10.67 15.78
C GLN A 650 -26.87 12.10 16.31
N THR A 651 -25.89 12.82 15.77
CA THR A 651 -25.43 14.11 16.32
C THR A 651 -25.82 15.34 15.50
N VAL A 652 -25.94 15.21 14.17
CA VAL A 652 -26.21 16.33 13.26
C VAL A 652 -27.60 16.16 12.67
N ALA A 653 -28.34 17.27 12.60
CA ALA A 653 -29.80 17.33 12.47
C ALA A 653 -30.43 16.84 11.14
N SER A 654 -29.72 16.12 10.26
CA SER A 654 -30.33 15.47 9.08
C SER A 654 -29.91 13.99 8.94
N PRO A 655 -30.58 13.06 9.66
CA PRO A 655 -30.41 11.61 9.47
C PRO A 655 -30.52 11.16 8.00
N GLN A 656 -31.28 11.92 7.20
CA GLN A 656 -31.41 11.77 5.75
C GLN A 656 -30.06 11.96 5.04
N ARG A 657 -29.28 13.00 5.37
CA ARG A 657 -27.97 13.25 4.77
C ARG A 657 -26.97 12.13 5.07
N ALA A 658 -26.95 11.64 6.31
CA ALA A 658 -26.11 10.52 6.70
C ALA A 658 -26.43 9.25 5.90
N HIS A 659 -27.73 8.99 5.69
CA HIS A 659 -28.21 7.88 4.87
C HIS A 659 -27.78 8.04 3.41
N THR A 660 -28.06 9.20 2.80
CA THR A 660 -27.72 9.46 1.39
C THR A 660 -26.21 9.38 1.15
N LEU A 661 -25.38 9.94 2.04
CA LEU A 661 -23.92 9.82 1.96
C LEU A 661 -23.47 8.35 2.01
N ARG A 662 -24.06 7.52 2.87
CA ARG A 662 -23.73 6.09 2.95
C ARG A 662 -24.03 5.37 1.64
N VAL A 663 -25.20 5.61 1.06
CA VAL A 663 -25.59 5.02 -0.23
C VAL A 663 -24.61 5.45 -1.33
N ARG A 664 -24.28 6.75 -1.40
CA ARG A 664 -23.39 7.28 -2.44
C ARG A 664 -21.93 6.85 -2.30
N VAL A 665 -21.40 6.76 -1.08
CA VAL A 665 -20.06 6.20 -0.84
C VAL A 665 -20.00 4.75 -1.34
N PHE A 666 -21.08 4.01 -1.12
CA PHE A 666 -21.16 2.63 -1.54
C PHE A 666 -21.32 2.47 -3.06
N ASP A 667 -22.05 3.37 -3.72
CA ASP A 667 -22.12 3.43 -5.19
C ASP A 667 -20.72 3.59 -5.80
N VAL A 668 -19.88 4.45 -5.21
CA VAL A 668 -18.48 4.66 -5.65
C VAL A 668 -17.64 3.40 -5.44
N GLN A 669 -17.77 2.74 -4.28
CA GLN A 669 -17.06 1.49 -4.02
C GLN A 669 -17.40 0.43 -5.08
N LEU A 670 -18.69 0.26 -5.34
CA LEU A 670 -19.20 -0.77 -6.22
C LEU A 670 -18.77 -0.55 -7.68
N ALA A 671 -18.87 0.69 -8.17
CA ALA A 671 -18.42 1.05 -9.51
C ALA A 671 -16.89 0.88 -9.66
N ALA A 672 -16.10 1.21 -8.62
CA ALA A 672 -14.66 1.01 -8.63
C ALA A 672 -14.26 -0.48 -8.60
N GLU A 673 -14.99 -1.32 -7.87
CA GLU A 673 -14.79 -2.77 -7.86
C GLU A 673 -15.12 -3.42 -9.20
N ASN A 674 -16.18 -2.98 -9.87
CA ASN A 674 -16.51 -3.44 -11.22
C ASN A 674 -15.43 -3.09 -12.22
N LEU A 675 -14.98 -1.83 -12.23
CA LEU A 675 -13.89 -1.41 -13.10
C LEU A 675 -12.62 -2.26 -12.85
N GLY A 676 -12.34 -2.59 -11.58
CA GLY A 676 -11.23 -3.46 -11.19
C GLY A 676 -11.44 -4.97 -11.36
N THR A 677 -12.60 -5.42 -11.82
CA THR A 677 -12.84 -6.79 -12.30
C THR A 677 -12.82 -6.86 -13.82
N VAL A 678 -13.43 -5.88 -14.50
CA VAL A 678 -13.53 -5.84 -15.96
C VAL A 678 -12.19 -5.57 -16.64
N ILE A 679 -11.37 -4.64 -16.14
CA ILE A 679 -10.08 -4.29 -16.78
C ILE A 679 -9.11 -5.49 -16.87
N PRO A 680 -8.87 -6.26 -15.78
CA PRO A 680 -8.06 -7.48 -15.87
C PRO A 680 -8.64 -8.59 -16.77
N ALA A 681 -9.95 -8.59 -17.00
CA ALA A 681 -10.60 -9.54 -17.91
C ALA A 681 -10.42 -9.09 -19.37
N ALA A 682 -10.59 -7.79 -19.64
CA ALA A 682 -10.40 -7.18 -20.96
C ALA A 682 -8.94 -7.24 -21.45
N SER A 683 -7.96 -7.28 -20.54
CA SER A 683 -6.54 -7.47 -20.91
C SER A 683 -6.18 -8.87 -21.41
N ARG A 684 -7.16 -9.79 -21.48
CA ARG A 684 -7.03 -11.13 -22.09
C ARG A 684 -7.51 -11.19 -23.55
N VAL A 685 -8.10 -10.11 -24.04
CA VAL A 685 -8.67 -10.01 -25.39
C VAL A 685 -7.84 -9.02 -26.22
N ASP A 686 -7.72 -9.28 -27.52
CA ASP A 686 -6.99 -8.44 -28.46
C ASP A 686 -7.71 -7.10 -28.72
N VAL A 687 -7.59 -6.16 -27.79
CA VAL A 687 -8.03 -4.76 -27.95
C VAL A 687 -6.98 -4.03 -28.79
N SER A 688 -7.35 -3.28 -29.82
CA SER A 688 -6.38 -2.57 -30.69
C SER A 688 -5.63 -1.44 -29.96
N VAL A 689 -4.44 -1.05 -30.44
CA VAL A 689 -3.64 0.04 -29.85
C VAL A 689 -4.43 1.36 -29.72
N PRO A 690 -5.20 1.82 -30.73
CA PRO A 690 -6.02 3.03 -30.62
C PRO A 690 -7.13 2.91 -29.57
N GLN A 691 -7.78 1.77 -29.47
CA GLN A 691 -8.82 1.51 -28.46
C GLN A 691 -8.24 1.53 -27.04
N ARG A 692 -7.04 0.95 -26.84
CA ARG A 692 -6.34 1.01 -25.53
C ARG A 692 -5.92 2.42 -25.16
N ALA A 693 -5.40 3.19 -26.11
CA ALA A 693 -5.03 4.59 -25.89
C ALA A 693 -6.25 5.43 -25.49
N ARG A 694 -7.40 5.19 -26.14
CA ARG A 694 -8.66 5.88 -25.80
C ARG A 694 -9.17 5.50 -24.42
N LEU A 695 -9.23 4.21 -24.08
CA LEU A 695 -9.63 3.75 -22.75
C LEU A 695 -8.71 4.31 -21.64
N ALA A 696 -7.39 4.33 -21.88
CA ALA A 696 -6.44 4.93 -20.95
C ALA A 696 -6.66 6.45 -20.78
N SER A 697 -7.01 7.16 -21.86
CA SER A 697 -7.37 8.58 -21.84
C SER A 697 -8.64 8.84 -21.02
N ASP A 698 -9.69 8.04 -21.22
CA ASP A 698 -10.95 8.18 -20.49
C ASP A 698 -10.77 7.92 -18.98
N LEU A 699 -9.94 6.94 -18.63
CA LEU A 699 -9.55 6.65 -17.24
C LEU A 699 -8.68 7.76 -16.64
N LEU A 700 -7.78 8.37 -17.42
CA LEU A 700 -6.96 9.51 -17.00
C LEU A 700 -7.85 10.73 -16.71
N ALA A 701 -8.82 11.02 -17.57
CA ALA A 701 -9.79 12.09 -17.37
C ALA A 701 -10.61 11.88 -16.09
N LEU A 702 -11.11 10.66 -15.87
CA LEU A 702 -11.80 10.30 -14.63
C LEU A 702 -10.90 10.46 -13.40
N ARG A 703 -9.63 10.05 -13.49
CA ARG A 703 -8.65 10.21 -12.41
C ARG A 703 -8.39 11.67 -12.10
N GLU A 704 -8.31 12.54 -13.11
CA GLU A 704 -8.18 13.98 -12.93
C GLU A 704 -9.42 14.58 -12.28
N GLU A 705 -10.63 14.16 -12.66
CA GLU A 705 -11.87 14.58 -12.01
C GLU A 705 -11.88 14.19 -10.52
N VAL A 706 -11.56 12.94 -10.18
CA VAL A 706 -11.44 12.49 -8.79
C VAL A 706 -10.37 13.28 -8.03
N ALA A 707 -9.26 13.66 -8.69
CA ALA A 707 -8.21 14.46 -8.08
C ALA A 707 -8.59 15.95 -7.89
N VAL A 708 -9.37 16.52 -8.83
CA VAL A 708 -9.90 17.89 -8.74
C VAL A 708 -10.97 18.00 -7.67
N VAL A 709 -11.71 16.93 -7.37
CA VAL A 709 -12.64 16.87 -6.22
C VAL A 709 -11.92 17.10 -4.87
N GLU A 710 -10.59 16.92 -4.80
CA GLU A 710 -9.75 17.29 -3.63
C GLU A 710 -9.58 18.83 -3.48
N SER A 711 -9.92 19.62 -4.50
CA SER A 711 -9.84 21.08 -4.57
C SER A 711 -11.21 21.69 -4.90
N SER A 712 -11.70 22.60 -4.06
CA SER A 712 -13.07 23.13 -4.05
C SER A 712 -13.60 23.87 -5.30
N GLU A 713 -12.90 23.83 -6.44
CA GLU A 713 -13.25 24.55 -7.66
C GLU A 713 -13.53 23.56 -8.80
N TYR A 714 -14.79 23.47 -9.24
CA TYR A 714 -15.14 22.73 -10.45
C TYR A 714 -16.25 23.46 -11.21
N ALA A 715 -16.05 23.63 -12.51
CA ALA A 715 -17.09 23.93 -13.48
C ALA A 715 -17.43 22.63 -14.21
N ALA A 716 -18.71 22.27 -14.25
CA ALA A 716 -19.18 21.10 -14.97
C ALA A 716 -18.80 21.19 -16.45
N ARG A 717 -18.06 20.18 -16.95
CA ARG A 717 -17.94 19.95 -18.39
C ARG A 717 -19.00 18.92 -18.78
N ASP A 718 -19.89 19.33 -19.69
CA ASP A 718 -20.82 18.44 -20.37
C ASP A 718 -20.01 17.54 -21.31
N GLY A 719 -19.69 16.33 -20.83
CA GLY A 719 -19.09 15.28 -21.66
C GLY A 719 -20.19 14.52 -22.37
N GLY A 720 -20.47 14.89 -23.62
CA GLY A 720 -21.43 14.16 -24.46
C GLY A 720 -21.07 12.68 -24.59
N GLU A 721 -22.09 11.81 -24.60
CA GLU A 721 -21.91 10.38 -24.86
C GLU A 721 -21.23 10.15 -26.23
N PRO A 722 -20.21 9.29 -26.33
CA PRO A 722 -19.53 9.04 -27.59
C PRO A 722 -20.42 8.22 -28.54
N ARG A 723 -20.63 8.71 -29.77
CA ARG A 723 -21.53 8.13 -30.77
C ARG A 723 -21.01 6.87 -31.49
N ASP A 724 -19.77 6.43 -31.25
CA ASP A 724 -19.11 5.35 -32.03
C ASP A 724 -18.69 4.10 -31.20
N ILE A 725 -19.24 3.91 -29.99
CA ILE A 725 -18.84 2.79 -29.09
C ILE A 725 -19.47 1.45 -29.50
N GLU A 726 -20.55 1.44 -30.28
CA GLU A 726 -21.29 0.23 -30.61
C GLU A 726 -20.47 -0.79 -31.41
N GLU A 727 -19.49 -0.35 -32.21
CA GLU A 727 -18.62 -1.23 -33.03
C GLU A 727 -17.44 -1.85 -32.25
N TRP A 728 -17.26 -1.50 -30.97
CA TRP A 728 -16.12 -2.00 -30.19
C TRP A 728 -16.34 -3.43 -29.67
N PRO A 729 -15.26 -4.20 -29.43
CA PRO A 729 -15.34 -5.48 -28.73
C PRO A 729 -16.10 -5.35 -27.39
N ILE A 730 -16.88 -6.37 -27.04
CA ILE A 730 -17.76 -6.39 -25.86
C ILE A 730 -16.99 -6.01 -24.59
N GLU A 731 -15.77 -6.49 -24.44
CA GLU A 731 -14.91 -6.23 -23.28
C GLU A 731 -14.48 -4.76 -23.19
N ALA A 732 -14.16 -4.14 -24.32
CA ALA A 732 -13.82 -2.72 -24.39
C ALA A 732 -15.04 -1.83 -24.08
N ARG A 733 -16.23 -2.22 -24.57
CA ARG A 733 -17.50 -1.57 -24.23
C ARG A 733 -17.80 -1.68 -22.72
N ARG A 734 -17.56 -2.85 -22.12
CA ARG A 734 -17.72 -3.06 -20.67
C ARG A 734 -16.77 -2.19 -19.84
N VAL A 735 -15.51 -2.01 -20.24
CA VAL A 735 -14.57 -1.10 -19.55
C VAL A 735 -15.05 0.35 -19.63
N SER A 736 -15.47 0.80 -20.81
CA SER A 736 -15.98 2.17 -21.01
C SER A 736 -17.22 2.46 -20.16
N ARG A 737 -18.20 1.55 -20.16
CA ARG A 737 -19.40 1.64 -19.30
C ARG A 737 -19.05 1.63 -17.81
N ALA A 738 -18.14 0.76 -17.37
CA ALA A 738 -17.71 0.74 -15.97
C ALA A 738 -17.01 2.06 -15.55
N ALA A 739 -16.27 2.70 -16.46
CA ALA A 739 -15.64 3.98 -16.20
C ALA A 739 -16.66 5.13 -16.12
N SER A 740 -17.68 5.17 -16.99
CA SER A 740 -18.76 6.18 -16.93
C SER A 740 -19.65 6.02 -15.70
N GLU A 741 -19.89 4.79 -15.26
CA GLU A 741 -20.58 4.50 -14.00
C GLU A 741 -19.83 5.04 -12.79
N LEU A 742 -18.51 4.81 -12.72
CA LEU A 742 -17.67 5.31 -11.64
C LEU A 742 -17.65 6.84 -11.62
N ARG A 743 -17.56 7.47 -12.78
CA ARG A 743 -17.68 8.93 -12.94
C ARG A 743 -18.99 9.45 -12.35
N SER A 744 -20.10 8.84 -12.74
CA SER A 744 -21.44 9.21 -12.29
C SER A 744 -21.61 9.01 -10.78
N ALA A 745 -21.06 7.93 -10.22
CA ALA A 745 -21.10 7.65 -8.79
C ALA A 745 -20.31 8.70 -7.98
N VAL A 746 -19.11 9.06 -8.44
CA VAL A 746 -18.25 10.09 -7.82
C VAL A 746 -18.97 11.45 -7.82
N GLU A 747 -19.60 11.83 -8.93
CA GLU A 747 -20.32 13.09 -9.04
C GLU A 747 -21.56 13.12 -8.11
N ARG A 748 -22.34 12.02 -8.06
CA ARG A 748 -23.48 11.93 -7.13
C ARG A 748 -23.05 12.03 -5.67
N LEU A 749 -21.95 11.39 -5.27
CA LEU A 749 -21.41 11.49 -3.91
C LEU A 749 -21.01 12.93 -3.57
N ARG A 750 -20.31 13.59 -4.49
CA ARG A 750 -19.87 14.97 -4.32
C ARG A 750 -21.05 15.93 -4.14
N ARG A 751 -22.08 15.81 -4.99
CA ARG A 751 -23.29 16.66 -4.89
C ARG A 751 -23.92 16.59 -3.52
N VAL A 752 -24.07 15.39 -2.96
CA VAL A 752 -24.62 15.17 -1.61
C VAL A 752 -23.67 15.67 -0.52
N GLN A 753 -22.36 15.55 -0.72
CA GLN A 753 -21.36 16.03 0.25
C GLN A 753 -21.41 17.56 0.41
N VAL A 754 -21.54 18.30 -0.70
CA VAL A 754 -21.49 19.77 -0.71
C VAL A 754 -22.88 20.42 -0.60
N ALA A 755 -23.96 19.69 -0.88
CA ALA A 755 -25.33 20.21 -0.80
C ALA A 755 -25.67 20.75 0.60
N ASP A 756 -26.36 21.89 0.66
CA ASP A 756 -27.06 22.31 1.86
C ASP A 756 -28.36 21.51 2.03
N ASP A 757 -28.97 21.53 3.22
CA ASP A 757 -30.12 20.67 3.53
C ASP A 757 -31.31 20.87 2.56
N LYS A 758 -31.55 22.09 2.07
CA LYS A 758 -32.57 22.36 1.03
C LYS A 758 -32.25 21.73 -0.33
N VAL A 759 -30.99 21.81 -0.77
CA VAL A 759 -30.54 21.22 -2.03
C VAL A 759 -30.60 19.69 -1.94
N LEU A 760 -30.32 19.14 -0.76
CA LEU A 760 -30.45 17.72 -0.51
C LEU A 760 -31.91 17.26 -0.58
N GLU A 761 -32.85 18.01 0.00
CA GLU A 761 -34.29 17.76 -0.14
C GLU A 761 -34.72 17.77 -1.62
N ASP A 762 -34.30 18.76 -2.41
CA ASP A 762 -34.60 18.84 -3.84
C ASP A 762 -34.03 17.64 -4.63
N ILE A 763 -32.80 17.21 -4.32
CA ILE A 763 -32.19 16.02 -4.94
C ILE A 763 -33.03 14.78 -4.62
N LEU A 764 -33.41 14.60 -3.35
CA LEU A 764 -34.17 13.44 -2.92
C LEU A 764 -35.59 13.44 -3.47
N HIS A 765 -36.26 14.59 -3.55
CA HIS A 765 -37.57 14.73 -4.19
C HIS A 765 -37.54 14.38 -5.68
N ARG A 766 -36.45 14.71 -6.37
CA ARG A 766 -36.27 14.37 -7.79
C ARG A 766 -35.97 12.89 -8.01
N GLU A 767 -35.16 12.28 -7.14
CA GLU A 767 -34.78 10.87 -7.24
C GLU A 767 -35.89 9.92 -6.74
N LEU A 768 -36.72 10.35 -5.79
CA LEU A 768 -37.75 9.56 -5.10
C LEU A 768 -39.07 10.35 -5.00
N PRO A 769 -39.76 10.60 -6.12
CA PRO A 769 -41.02 11.35 -6.11
C PRO A 769 -42.11 10.61 -5.30
N GLY A 770 -42.75 11.32 -4.37
CA GLY A 770 -43.88 10.81 -3.56
C GLY A 770 -43.51 10.05 -2.28
N VAL A 771 -42.21 9.88 -1.96
CA VAL A 771 -41.76 9.21 -0.73
C VAL A 771 -41.43 10.24 0.34
N ASP A 772 -42.07 10.17 1.51
CA ASP A 772 -41.66 10.95 2.68
C ASP A 772 -40.34 10.39 3.22
N VAL A 773 -39.25 11.06 2.85
CA VAL A 773 -37.89 10.67 3.21
C VAL A 773 -37.65 10.78 4.73
N ALA A 774 -38.37 11.65 5.44
CA ALA A 774 -38.27 11.78 6.89
C ALA A 774 -38.96 10.61 7.61
N GLU A 775 -40.11 10.16 7.10
CA GLU A 775 -40.79 8.93 7.52
C GLU A 775 -39.93 7.70 7.24
N MET A 776 -39.39 7.59 6.02
CA MET A 776 -38.48 6.51 5.62
C MET A 776 -37.22 6.46 6.49
N ALA A 777 -36.59 7.60 6.77
CA ALA A 777 -35.41 7.67 7.64
C ALA A 777 -35.75 7.38 9.13
N ARG A 778 -37.00 7.57 9.56
CA ARG A 778 -37.49 7.15 10.89
C ARG A 778 -37.72 5.65 10.94
N SER A 779 -38.45 5.09 9.96
CA SER A 779 -38.67 3.65 9.80
C SER A 779 -37.34 2.88 9.67
N ASP A 780 -36.39 3.39 8.88
CA ASP A 780 -35.03 2.84 8.78
C ASP A 780 -34.28 2.86 10.11
N ARG A 781 -34.49 3.90 10.94
CA ARG A 781 -33.87 3.98 12.27
C ARG A 781 -34.51 2.98 13.23
N GLU A 782 -35.82 2.79 13.16
CA GLU A 782 -36.54 1.80 13.96
C GLU A 782 -36.19 0.38 13.53
N ALA A 783 -36.14 0.11 12.23
CA ALA A 783 -35.68 -1.14 11.65
C ALA A 783 -34.20 -1.40 11.95
N ALA A 784 -33.32 -0.39 11.89
CA ALA A 784 -31.91 -0.54 12.25
C ALA A 784 -31.72 -0.73 13.77
N ARG A 785 -32.55 -0.11 14.62
CA ARG A 785 -32.56 -0.33 16.07
C ARG A 785 -33.11 -1.72 16.41
N ALA A 786 -34.17 -2.15 15.75
CA ALA A 786 -34.74 -3.48 15.87
C ALA A 786 -33.75 -4.54 15.36
N ALA A 787 -33.08 -4.29 14.23
CA ALA A 787 -32.00 -5.11 13.67
C ALA A 787 -30.73 -5.07 14.51
N ALA A 788 -30.41 -3.98 15.22
CA ALA A 788 -29.32 -3.95 16.18
C ALA A 788 -29.66 -4.71 17.47
N ALA A 789 -30.93 -4.64 17.90
CA ALA A 789 -31.47 -5.44 18.98
C ALA A 789 -31.55 -6.95 18.63
N SER A 790 -31.75 -7.28 17.35
CA SER A 790 -31.77 -8.66 16.81
C SER A 790 -30.46 -9.10 16.12
N ALA A 791 -29.45 -8.22 16.07
CA ALA A 791 -28.04 -8.55 15.80
C ALA A 791 -27.31 -8.97 17.08
N MET A 792 -27.97 -8.83 18.23
CA MET A 792 -27.81 -9.85 19.27
C MET A 792 -28.22 -11.16 18.61
N PRO A 793 -27.30 -12.13 18.46
CA PRO A 793 -27.50 -13.25 17.55
C PRO A 793 -28.89 -13.82 17.75
N PRO A 794 -29.70 -14.04 16.68
CA PRO A 794 -30.99 -14.66 16.84
C PRO A 794 -30.77 -15.89 17.70
N GLN A 795 -31.55 -16.03 18.78
CA GLN A 795 -31.77 -17.33 19.39
C GLN A 795 -32.35 -18.19 18.27
N GLN A 796 -31.47 -18.79 17.47
CA GLN A 796 -31.81 -19.96 16.68
C GLN A 796 -32.47 -20.92 17.68
N PRO A 797 -33.63 -21.50 17.33
CA PRO A 797 -34.23 -22.53 18.16
C PRO A 797 -33.13 -23.52 18.51
N ALA A 798 -32.93 -23.72 19.81
CA ALA A 798 -31.79 -24.42 20.38
C ALA A 798 -31.63 -25.81 19.73
N THR A 799 -30.73 -25.92 18.77
CA THR A 799 -30.12 -27.20 18.44
C THR A 799 -29.07 -27.47 19.51
N ALA A 800 -29.51 -27.94 20.68
CA ALA A 800 -28.77 -28.65 21.75
C ALA A 800 -27.25 -28.32 21.96
N GLY A 801 -26.79 -27.10 21.72
CA GLY A 801 -25.37 -26.75 21.65
C GLY A 801 -25.03 -25.49 22.45
N PHE A 802 -23.81 -25.44 23.00
CA PHE A 802 -23.30 -24.32 23.79
C PHE A 802 -23.38 -22.98 23.04
N ALA A 803 -23.86 -21.92 23.71
CA ALA A 803 -23.82 -20.58 23.15
C ALA A 803 -22.37 -20.13 22.91
N PRO A 804 -22.09 -19.25 21.92
CA PRO A 804 -20.73 -18.84 21.58
C PRO A 804 -19.92 -18.25 22.75
N ALA A 805 -20.59 -17.49 23.63
CA ALA A 805 -19.97 -16.90 24.81
C ALA A 805 -19.66 -17.94 25.89
N ASP A 806 -20.55 -18.93 26.07
CA ASP A 806 -20.35 -20.01 27.05
C ASP A 806 -19.16 -20.89 26.62
N ARG A 807 -19.07 -21.20 25.33
CA ARG A 807 -17.91 -21.87 24.74
C ARG A 807 -16.62 -21.10 24.98
N GLN A 808 -16.59 -19.80 24.66
CA GLN A 808 -15.39 -18.97 24.84
C GLN A 808 -15.00 -18.84 26.31
N ALA A 809 -15.97 -18.81 27.23
CA ALA A 809 -15.69 -18.80 28.66
C ALA A 809 -15.00 -20.07 29.13
N VAL A 810 -15.51 -21.24 28.70
CA VAL A 810 -14.89 -22.54 28.98
C VAL A 810 -13.50 -22.63 28.38
N GLN A 811 -13.34 -22.24 27.11
CA GLN A 811 -12.04 -22.22 26.43
C GLN A 811 -11.05 -21.26 27.14
N ALA A 812 -11.49 -20.07 27.54
CA ALA A 812 -10.65 -19.10 28.26
C ALA A 812 -10.20 -19.64 29.61
N GLY A 813 -11.11 -20.20 30.41
CA GLY A 813 -10.76 -20.80 31.70
C GLY A 813 -9.77 -21.95 31.56
N LEU A 814 -10.03 -22.91 30.66
CA LEU A 814 -9.17 -24.07 30.45
C LEU A 814 -7.82 -23.69 29.84
N SER A 815 -7.80 -22.77 28.87
CA SER A 815 -6.57 -22.25 28.26
C SER A 815 -5.71 -21.54 29.29
N THR A 816 -6.30 -20.65 30.09
CA THR A 816 -5.58 -19.93 31.15
C THR A 816 -5.07 -20.88 32.24
N ALA A 817 -5.89 -21.83 32.71
CA ALA A 817 -5.47 -22.81 33.71
C ALA A 817 -4.31 -23.70 33.21
N LEU A 818 -4.41 -24.22 31.99
CA LEU A 818 -3.37 -25.06 31.41
C LEU A 818 -2.09 -24.27 31.13
N ALA A 819 -2.22 -23.02 30.68
CA ALA A 819 -1.06 -22.15 30.46
C ALA A 819 -0.36 -21.78 31.76
N LEU A 820 -1.09 -21.52 32.85
CA LEU A 820 -0.51 -21.30 34.18
C LEU A 820 0.22 -22.55 34.67
N TYR A 821 -0.42 -23.73 34.57
CA TYR A 821 0.22 -24.99 34.95
C TYR A 821 1.54 -25.24 34.18
N LEU A 822 1.51 -25.10 32.84
CA LEU A 822 2.71 -25.30 32.02
C LEU A 822 3.75 -24.18 32.19
N GLY A 823 3.31 -22.95 32.45
CA GLY A 823 4.17 -21.81 32.76
C GLY A 823 4.89 -21.99 34.10
N GLY A 824 4.20 -22.50 35.12
CA GLY A 824 4.77 -22.80 36.44
C GLY A 824 5.89 -23.86 36.40
N LEU A 825 5.88 -24.74 35.39
CA LEU A 825 6.98 -25.68 35.14
C LEU A 825 8.24 -24.99 34.58
N VAL A 826 8.07 -23.83 33.93
CA VAL A 826 9.18 -23.01 33.42
C VAL A 826 9.69 -22.07 34.51
N SER A 827 8.78 -21.31 35.13
CA SER A 827 9.12 -20.40 36.21
C SER A 827 8.00 -20.33 37.25
N SER A 828 8.35 -20.65 38.49
CA SER A 828 7.42 -20.53 39.63
C SER A 828 7.16 -19.07 40.03
N GLY A 829 7.92 -18.12 39.48
CA GLY A 829 7.82 -16.69 39.76
C GLY A 829 7.15 -15.86 38.66
N HIS A 830 7.03 -16.37 37.43
CA HIS A 830 6.51 -15.59 36.29
C HIS A 830 5.42 -16.28 35.45
N GLU A 831 4.90 -17.44 35.86
CA GLU A 831 3.88 -18.25 35.15
C GLU A 831 2.70 -17.47 34.52
N TYR A 832 2.40 -16.30 35.07
CA TYR A 832 1.43 -15.34 34.56
C TYR A 832 1.72 -14.82 33.12
N TRP A 833 2.96 -14.84 32.60
CA TRP A 833 3.20 -14.49 31.19
C TRP A 833 2.65 -15.52 30.21
N ALA A 834 2.39 -16.75 30.65
CA ALA A 834 1.70 -17.74 29.84
C ALA A 834 0.19 -17.51 29.85
N ALA A 835 -0.38 -17.12 31.00
CA ALA A 835 -1.80 -16.84 31.16
C ALA A 835 -2.31 -15.71 30.24
N MET A 836 -1.54 -14.62 30.12
CA MET A 836 -2.00 -13.43 29.42
C MET A 836 -2.19 -13.67 27.89
N PRO A 837 -1.24 -14.26 27.16
CA PRO A 837 -1.41 -14.65 25.77
C PRO A 837 -2.47 -15.75 25.61
N ALA A 838 -2.53 -16.73 26.52
CA ALA A 838 -3.54 -17.80 26.50
C ALA A 838 -4.98 -17.26 26.51
N PHE A 839 -5.22 -16.16 27.21
CA PHE A 839 -6.48 -15.44 27.22
C PHE A 839 -6.64 -14.48 26.01
N GLN A 840 -5.60 -13.72 25.66
CA GLN A 840 -5.70 -12.63 24.68
C GLN A 840 -5.83 -13.10 23.23
N VAL A 841 -5.23 -14.25 22.87
CA VAL A 841 -5.23 -14.72 21.47
C VAL A 841 -6.46 -15.58 21.14
N LEU A 842 -7.19 -16.04 22.16
CA LEU A 842 -8.45 -16.76 21.99
C LEU A 842 -9.48 -15.90 21.23
N SER A 843 -10.14 -16.52 20.26
CA SER A 843 -11.03 -15.82 19.35
C SER A 843 -12.24 -16.66 18.97
N GLY A 844 -13.06 -16.15 18.05
CA GLY A 844 -14.28 -16.81 17.61
C GLY A 844 -14.06 -18.10 16.82
N SER A 845 -12.88 -18.35 16.26
CA SER A 845 -12.56 -19.54 15.48
C SER A 845 -11.10 -19.97 15.64
N ASP A 846 -10.82 -21.24 15.32
CA ASP A 846 -9.49 -21.85 15.41
C ASP A 846 -8.44 -21.15 14.54
N GLY A 847 -8.77 -20.82 13.29
CA GLY A 847 -7.89 -20.12 12.36
C GLY A 847 -7.57 -18.69 12.81
N GLU A 848 -8.56 -17.97 13.35
CA GLU A 848 -8.35 -16.63 13.89
C GLU A 848 -7.48 -16.66 15.16
N THR A 849 -7.71 -17.63 16.05
CA THR A 849 -6.86 -17.86 17.23
C THR A 849 -5.43 -18.17 16.83
N ARG A 850 -5.21 -19.07 15.85
CA ARG A 850 -3.89 -19.37 15.31
C ARG A 850 -3.19 -18.13 14.75
N LEU A 851 -3.89 -17.32 13.96
CA LEU A 851 -3.32 -16.10 13.40
C LEU A 851 -2.91 -15.11 14.49
N LYS A 852 -3.76 -14.89 15.51
CA LYS A 852 -3.45 -14.01 16.66
C LYS A 852 -2.30 -14.55 17.50
N ALA A 853 -2.23 -15.87 17.70
CA ALA A 853 -1.15 -16.53 18.44
C ALA A 853 0.21 -16.34 17.76
N ILE A 854 0.31 -16.59 16.45
CA ILE A 854 1.54 -16.37 15.68
C ILE A 854 1.94 -14.89 15.70
N GLN A 855 0.98 -13.99 15.46
CA GLN A 855 1.22 -12.54 15.53
C GLN A 855 1.71 -12.11 16.91
N ARG A 856 1.17 -12.69 17.98
CA ARG A 856 1.57 -12.41 19.37
C ARG A 856 3.00 -12.84 19.63
N ILE A 857 3.39 -14.05 19.23
CA ILE A 857 4.76 -14.55 19.39
C ILE A 857 5.74 -13.63 18.64
N ILE A 858 5.50 -13.36 17.35
CA ILE A 858 6.37 -12.49 16.54
C ILE A 858 6.47 -11.09 17.16
N ALA A 859 5.34 -10.52 17.57
CA ALA A 859 5.29 -9.19 18.17
C ALA A 859 6.04 -9.12 19.50
N THR A 860 5.97 -10.18 20.33
CA THR A 860 6.70 -10.23 21.60
C THR A 860 8.19 -10.44 21.37
N VAL A 861 8.60 -11.31 20.45
CA VAL A 861 10.02 -11.48 20.07
C VAL A 861 10.61 -10.17 19.58
N ALA A 862 9.97 -9.52 18.61
CA ALA A 862 10.46 -8.26 18.05
C ALA A 862 10.42 -7.12 19.09
N GLY A 863 9.33 -7.02 19.86
CA GLY A 863 9.15 -5.96 20.85
C GLY A 863 10.12 -6.07 22.03
N SER A 864 10.32 -7.29 22.54
CA SER A 864 11.30 -7.55 23.59
C SER A 864 12.73 -7.33 23.10
N GLY A 865 13.07 -7.74 21.87
CA GLY A 865 14.39 -7.49 21.29
C GLY A 865 14.71 -6.00 21.14
N VAL A 866 13.75 -5.20 20.65
CA VAL A 866 13.91 -3.73 20.54
C VAL A 866 14.02 -3.07 21.93
N ALA A 867 13.14 -3.42 22.86
CA ALA A 867 13.16 -2.82 24.19
C ALA A 867 14.44 -3.17 24.97
N PHE A 868 14.87 -4.43 24.91
CA PHE A 868 16.10 -4.89 25.56
C PHE A 868 17.35 -4.26 24.95
N GLY A 869 17.43 -4.20 23.61
CA GLY A 869 18.53 -3.52 22.92
C GLY A 869 18.62 -2.03 23.28
N LEU A 870 17.49 -1.34 23.36
CA LEU A 870 17.45 0.06 23.77
C LEU A 870 17.81 0.26 25.25
N ALA A 871 17.35 -0.63 26.15
CA ALA A 871 17.69 -0.56 27.57
C ALA A 871 19.20 -0.73 27.82
N ILE A 872 19.84 -1.67 27.13
CA ILE A 872 21.30 -1.86 27.20
C ILE A 872 22.04 -0.64 26.65
N LEU A 873 21.66 -0.15 25.47
CA LEU A 873 22.30 1.00 24.84
C LEU A 873 22.18 2.29 25.69
N ALA A 874 21.09 2.42 26.44
CA ALA A 874 20.83 3.53 27.33
C ALA A 874 21.37 3.33 28.76
N GLY A 875 22.01 2.19 29.06
CA GLY A 875 22.57 1.90 30.39
C GLY A 875 21.52 1.82 31.51
N HIS A 876 20.29 1.41 31.20
CA HIS A 876 19.15 1.39 32.13
C HIS A 876 18.81 2.77 32.74
N ASP A 877 19.20 3.87 32.09
CA ASP A 877 18.92 5.22 32.56
C ASP A 877 17.41 5.54 32.42
N PRO A 878 16.72 5.89 33.52
CA PRO A 878 15.31 6.29 33.49
C PRO A 878 15.01 7.42 32.50
N LEU A 879 15.99 8.29 32.19
CA LEU A 879 15.86 9.38 31.22
C LEU A 879 15.47 8.89 29.82
N TRP A 880 15.85 7.67 29.44
CA TRP A 880 15.49 7.06 28.14
C TRP A 880 14.30 6.11 28.24
N ALA A 881 14.15 5.41 29.37
CA ALA A 881 13.05 4.48 29.58
C ALA A 881 11.67 5.17 29.62
N PHE A 882 11.57 6.35 30.23
CA PHE A 882 10.31 7.11 30.28
C PHE A 882 9.82 7.60 28.91
N PRO A 883 10.64 8.27 28.07
CA PRO A 883 10.25 8.60 26.70
C PRO A 883 9.87 7.37 25.87
N LEU A 884 10.61 6.27 26.00
CA LEU A 884 10.32 5.03 25.28
C LEU A 884 8.96 4.44 25.70
N LEU A 885 8.64 4.50 26.99
CA LEU A 885 7.34 4.10 27.52
C LEU A 885 6.22 4.98 26.95
N LEU A 886 6.37 6.31 26.93
CA LEU A 886 5.37 7.24 26.37
C LEU A 886 5.15 7.03 24.87
N VAL A 887 6.25 6.86 24.11
CA VAL A 887 6.21 6.55 22.68
C VAL A 887 5.53 5.19 22.45
N GLY A 888 5.86 4.19 23.26
CA GLY A 888 5.24 2.87 23.22
C GLY A 888 3.74 2.93 23.48
N VAL A 889 3.30 3.66 24.50
CA VAL A 889 1.88 3.86 24.82
C VAL A 889 1.18 4.55 23.64
N PHE A 890 1.74 5.65 23.14
CA PHE A 890 1.18 6.38 22.00
C PHE A 890 0.97 5.47 20.79
N PHE A 891 2.01 4.75 20.34
CA PHE A 891 1.91 3.92 19.16
C PHE A 891 1.04 2.68 19.36
N ALA A 892 1.08 2.04 20.55
CA ALA A 892 0.20 0.92 20.88
C ALA A 892 -1.28 1.31 20.73
N LEU A 893 -1.63 2.54 21.08
CA LEU A 893 -2.97 3.09 20.96
C LEU A 893 -3.29 3.53 19.52
N TYR A 894 -2.36 4.21 18.85
CA TYR A 894 -2.53 4.73 17.50
C TYR A 894 -2.79 3.60 16.49
N VAL A 895 -2.04 2.49 16.57
CA VAL A 895 -2.16 1.36 15.64
C VAL A 895 -3.16 0.29 16.07
N ARG A 896 -3.82 0.45 17.23
CA ARG A 896 -4.78 -0.51 17.82
C ARG A 896 -5.84 -0.98 16.83
N SER A 897 -6.39 -0.06 16.02
CA SER A 897 -7.44 -0.36 15.03
C SER A 897 -6.89 -0.71 13.64
N ILE A 898 -5.57 -0.67 13.45
CA ILE A 898 -4.89 -0.91 12.17
C ILE A 898 -4.32 -2.33 12.14
N SER A 899 -3.55 -2.69 13.17
CA SER A 899 -2.82 -3.95 13.22
C SER A 899 -2.73 -4.45 14.65
N PRO A 900 -3.44 -5.54 15.00
CA PRO A 900 -3.31 -6.18 16.30
C PRO A 900 -1.87 -6.61 16.62
N ALA A 901 -1.12 -7.05 15.60
CA ALA A 901 0.28 -7.42 15.73
C ALA A 901 1.15 -6.21 16.12
N ALA A 902 0.98 -5.06 15.43
CA ALA A 902 1.73 -3.85 15.74
C ALA A 902 1.37 -3.29 17.12
N MET A 903 0.10 -3.36 17.52
CA MET A 903 -0.32 -3.01 18.89
C MET A 903 0.37 -3.90 19.92
N SER A 904 0.42 -5.21 19.68
CA SER A 904 1.09 -6.17 20.57
C SER A 904 2.59 -5.91 20.68
N PHE A 905 3.23 -5.49 19.59
CA PHE A 905 4.65 -5.14 19.55
C PHE A 905 4.92 -3.93 20.44
N TRP A 906 4.18 -2.83 20.25
CA TRP A 906 4.33 -1.62 21.06
C TRP A 906 3.95 -1.83 22.53
N MET A 907 2.90 -2.62 22.82
CA MET A 907 2.57 -3.00 24.20
C MET A 907 3.66 -3.85 24.86
N THR A 908 4.39 -4.66 24.08
CA THR A 908 5.55 -5.40 24.60
C THR A 908 6.65 -4.44 25.02
N ILE A 909 6.92 -3.40 24.21
CA ILE A 909 7.87 -2.34 24.54
C ILE A 909 7.44 -1.59 25.80
N VAL A 910 6.16 -1.16 25.89
CA VAL A 910 5.64 -0.47 27.11
C VAL A 910 5.91 -1.29 28.36
N LEU A 911 5.59 -2.58 28.31
CA LEU A 911 5.74 -3.44 29.47
C LEU A 911 7.22 -3.74 29.77
N ALA A 912 8.08 -3.87 28.75
CA ALA A 912 9.51 -4.01 28.96
C ALA A 912 10.15 -2.75 29.56
N SER A 913 9.80 -1.56 29.04
CA SER A 913 10.25 -0.26 29.61
C SER A 913 9.74 -0.05 31.03
N MET A 914 8.53 -0.54 31.36
CA MET A 914 8.03 -0.52 32.73
C MET A 914 8.91 -1.38 33.66
N TYR A 915 9.30 -2.59 33.23
CA TYR A 915 10.20 -3.46 33.99
C TYR A 915 11.60 -2.87 34.13
N ASP A 916 12.07 -2.16 33.10
CA ASP A 916 13.34 -1.44 33.12
C ASP A 916 13.35 -0.35 34.19
N VAL A 917 12.30 0.49 34.21
CA VAL A 917 12.10 1.53 35.24
C VAL A 917 11.97 0.94 36.64
N LEU A 918 11.40 -0.27 36.78
CA LEU A 918 11.30 -0.99 38.05
C LEU A 918 12.61 -1.68 38.48
N GLY A 919 13.67 -1.63 37.67
CA GLY A 919 14.94 -2.31 37.93
C GLY A 919 14.84 -3.85 37.88
N LYS A 920 13.78 -4.38 37.24
CA LYS A 920 13.49 -5.83 37.16
C LYS A 920 13.80 -6.43 35.79
N LEU A 921 14.27 -5.63 34.84
CA LEU A 921 14.57 -6.10 33.48
C LEU A 921 15.93 -6.80 33.44
N THR A 922 15.92 -8.12 33.32
CA THR A 922 17.13 -8.96 33.13
C THR A 922 17.03 -9.81 31.87
N VAL A 923 18.17 -10.34 31.39
CA VAL A 923 18.20 -11.30 30.27
C VAL A 923 17.27 -12.48 30.53
N GLU A 924 17.28 -13.00 31.77
CA GLU A 924 16.42 -14.09 32.22
C GLU A 924 14.94 -13.72 32.12
N THR A 925 14.55 -12.53 32.59
CA THR A 925 13.14 -12.08 32.49
C THR A 925 12.65 -12.00 31.04
N VAL A 926 13.52 -11.64 30.10
CA VAL A 926 13.19 -11.62 28.67
C VAL A 926 13.04 -13.03 28.11
N GLN A 927 13.95 -13.95 28.44
CA GLN A 927 13.85 -15.36 28.02
C GLN A 927 12.57 -16.01 28.51
N VAL A 928 12.30 -15.88 29.82
CA VAL A 928 11.11 -16.45 30.47
C VAL A 928 9.85 -15.90 29.82
N ARG A 929 9.80 -14.59 29.57
CA ARG A 929 8.67 -13.95 28.88
C ARG A 929 8.45 -14.50 27.47
N LEU A 930 9.50 -14.73 26.70
CA LEU A 930 9.39 -15.28 25.34
C LEU A 930 8.85 -16.72 25.38
N LEU A 931 9.40 -17.55 26.27
CA LEU A 931 9.02 -18.95 26.40
C LEU A 931 7.58 -19.10 26.90
N GLU A 932 7.22 -18.42 27.98
CA GLU A 932 5.87 -18.47 28.55
C GLU A 932 4.84 -17.86 27.59
N THR A 933 5.20 -16.82 26.84
CA THR A 933 4.32 -16.29 25.79
C THR A 933 4.04 -17.33 24.69
N ALA A 934 5.07 -18.06 24.27
CA ALA A 934 4.93 -19.14 23.29
C ALA A 934 4.08 -20.30 23.84
N ILE A 935 4.25 -20.67 25.11
CA ILE A 935 3.42 -21.68 25.80
C ILE A 935 1.96 -21.25 25.79
N GLY A 936 1.66 -20.05 26.29
CA GLY A 936 0.30 -19.54 26.35
C GLY A 936 -0.38 -19.45 24.98
N ALA A 937 0.35 -18.96 23.98
CA ALA A 937 -0.15 -18.89 22.61
C ALA A 937 -0.41 -20.28 22.00
N THR A 938 0.45 -21.27 22.28
CA THR A 938 0.30 -22.64 21.80
C THR A 938 -0.87 -23.34 22.50
N VAL A 939 -1.01 -23.19 23.81
CA VAL A 939 -2.14 -23.70 24.59
C VAL A 939 -3.46 -23.17 24.04
N ALA A 940 -3.54 -21.87 23.75
CA ALA A 940 -4.75 -21.30 23.16
C ALA A 940 -5.11 -21.89 21.78
N ILE A 941 -4.11 -22.19 20.94
CA ILE A 941 -4.33 -22.87 19.65
C ILE A 941 -4.91 -24.27 19.89
N VAL A 942 -4.29 -25.04 20.78
CA VAL A 942 -4.70 -26.42 21.08
C VAL A 942 -6.12 -26.44 21.66
N ILE A 943 -6.41 -25.59 22.64
CA ILE A 943 -7.73 -25.51 23.27
C ILE A 943 -8.81 -25.06 22.26
N SER A 944 -8.52 -24.07 21.41
CA SER A 944 -9.45 -23.60 20.37
C SER A 944 -9.73 -24.67 19.30
N ALA A 945 -8.75 -25.55 19.03
CA ALA A 945 -8.86 -26.64 18.06
C ALA A 945 -9.52 -27.91 18.60
N LEU A 946 -9.41 -28.19 19.91
CA LEU A 946 -9.87 -29.45 20.52
C LEU A 946 -11.14 -29.29 21.37
N ILE A 947 -11.31 -28.18 22.07
CA ILE A 947 -12.41 -28.00 23.02
C ILE A 947 -13.53 -27.18 22.38
N LEU A 948 -14.65 -27.83 22.08
CA LEU A 948 -15.82 -27.23 21.41
C LEU A 948 -15.42 -26.44 20.14
N PRO A 949 -14.70 -27.05 19.18
CA PRO A 949 -14.05 -26.31 18.11
C PRO A 949 -15.04 -25.64 17.16
N THR A 950 -14.66 -24.45 16.70
CA THR A 950 -15.35 -23.72 15.62
C THR A 950 -14.37 -23.52 14.49
N ARG A 951 -14.46 -24.41 13.49
CA ARG A 951 -13.57 -24.39 12.33
C ARG A 951 -13.84 -23.16 11.47
N THR A 952 -12.80 -22.38 11.16
CA THR A 952 -12.95 -21.19 10.29
C THR A 952 -13.51 -21.57 8.92
N GLY A 953 -13.11 -22.71 8.36
CA GLY A 953 -13.59 -23.19 7.05
C GLY A 953 -15.09 -23.41 7.00
N THR A 954 -15.69 -24.05 8.02
CA THR A 954 -17.13 -24.30 8.04
C THR A 954 -17.92 -23.00 8.19
N ARG A 955 -17.46 -22.07 9.05
CA ARG A 955 -18.10 -20.76 9.20
C ARG A 955 -18.06 -19.90 7.95
N VAL A 956 -16.95 -19.98 7.21
CA VAL A 956 -16.82 -19.28 5.93
C VAL A 956 -17.77 -19.90 4.91
N LEU A 957 -17.86 -21.23 4.83
CA LEU A 957 -18.81 -21.93 3.95
C LEU A 957 -20.28 -21.59 4.30
N ASP A 958 -20.64 -21.61 5.58
CA ASP A 958 -21.97 -21.25 6.07
C ASP A 958 -22.30 -19.79 5.72
N GLY A 959 -21.33 -18.89 5.91
CA GLY A 959 -21.48 -17.47 5.56
C GLY A 959 -21.59 -17.23 4.06
N MET A 960 -20.87 -18.00 3.22
CA MET A 960 -21.03 -17.97 1.76
C MET A 960 -22.42 -18.45 1.34
N THR A 961 -22.93 -19.49 1.99
CA THR A 961 -24.25 -20.07 1.71
C THR A 961 -25.37 -19.12 2.13
N ASP A 962 -25.28 -18.51 3.32
CA ASP A 962 -26.20 -17.47 3.79
C ASP A 962 -26.19 -16.28 2.82
N LEU A 963 -25.00 -15.82 2.41
CA LEU A 963 -24.87 -14.70 1.48
C LEU A 963 -25.50 -15.00 0.11
N LEU A 964 -25.28 -16.19 -0.45
CA LEU A 964 -25.94 -16.62 -1.70
C LEU A 964 -27.45 -16.67 -1.56
N GLY A 965 -27.96 -17.19 -0.44
CA GLY A 965 -29.41 -17.21 -0.16
C GLY A 965 -30.01 -15.80 -0.12
N ARG A 966 -29.32 -14.85 0.51
CA ARG A 966 -29.77 -13.44 0.56
C ARG A 966 -29.66 -12.72 -0.78
N ALA A 967 -28.65 -13.05 -1.59
CA ALA A 967 -28.53 -12.53 -2.94
C ALA A 967 -29.66 -13.06 -3.85
N HIS A 968 -30.00 -14.35 -3.74
CA HIS A 968 -31.13 -14.93 -4.45
C HIS A 968 -32.48 -14.29 -4.05
N GLU A 969 -32.73 -14.07 -2.75
CA GLU A 969 -33.91 -13.33 -2.27
C GLU A 969 -34.02 -11.90 -2.82
N LEU A 970 -32.89 -11.29 -3.20
CA LEU A 970 -32.83 -9.96 -3.81
C LEU A 970 -33.14 -10.02 -5.31
N ALA A 971 -32.57 -10.99 -6.02
CA ALA A 971 -32.83 -11.27 -7.43
C ALA A 971 -34.32 -11.51 -7.69
N ASP A 972 -34.92 -12.39 -6.88
CA ASP A 972 -36.34 -12.73 -6.93
C ASP A 972 -37.23 -11.49 -6.78
N ALA A 973 -36.86 -10.61 -5.85
CA ALA A 973 -37.60 -9.38 -5.59
C ALA A 973 -37.48 -8.38 -6.76
N ALA A 974 -36.34 -8.35 -7.44
CA ALA A 974 -36.14 -7.51 -8.62
C ALA A 974 -36.98 -8.00 -9.82
N PHE A 975 -36.97 -9.31 -10.11
CA PHE A 975 -37.76 -9.89 -11.19
C PHE A 975 -39.27 -9.86 -10.93
N ALA A 976 -39.71 -10.05 -9.68
CA ALA A 976 -41.12 -10.03 -9.32
C ALA A 976 -41.84 -8.75 -9.76
N ARG A 977 -41.14 -7.61 -9.78
CA ARG A 977 -41.66 -6.31 -10.24
C ARG A 977 -41.99 -6.31 -11.74
N VAL A 978 -41.06 -6.79 -12.57
CA VAL A 978 -41.20 -6.79 -14.03
C VAL A 978 -42.17 -7.87 -14.49
N LEU A 979 -42.24 -8.99 -13.76
CA LEU A 979 -43.18 -10.09 -13.98
C LEU A 979 -44.60 -9.80 -13.48
N GLY A 980 -44.86 -8.60 -12.93
CA GLY A 980 -46.18 -8.22 -12.41
C GLY A 980 -46.66 -9.05 -11.21
N ARG A 981 -45.75 -9.72 -10.49
CA ARG A 981 -46.08 -10.50 -9.29
C ARG A 981 -46.34 -9.54 -8.12
N PRO A 982 -47.25 -9.86 -7.18
CA PRO A 982 -47.49 -9.03 -6.00
C PRO A 982 -46.25 -9.05 -5.09
N SER A 983 -45.40 -8.03 -5.23
CA SER A 983 -44.25 -7.78 -4.36
C SER A 983 -44.65 -6.90 -3.17
N PRO A 984 -44.13 -7.14 -1.95
CA PRO A 984 -44.29 -6.19 -0.87
C PRO A 984 -43.73 -4.82 -1.30
N PRO A 985 -44.46 -3.72 -1.04
CA PRO A 985 -44.18 -2.43 -1.61
C PRO A 985 -43.02 -1.80 -0.85
N ASP A 986 -41.91 -1.54 -1.53
CA ASP A 986 -41.17 -0.26 -1.44
C ASP A 986 -39.75 -0.40 -1.97
N ARG A 987 -39.30 0.61 -2.73
CA ARG A 987 -37.86 0.82 -3.06
C ARG A 987 -36.99 0.82 -1.79
N VAL A 988 -37.58 1.19 -0.66
CA VAL A 988 -36.98 1.17 0.68
C VAL A 988 -36.64 -0.24 1.15
N ALA A 989 -37.54 -1.21 0.99
CA ALA A 989 -37.35 -2.59 1.44
C ALA A 989 -36.23 -3.30 0.65
N LEU A 990 -36.12 -3.03 -0.66
CA LEU A 990 -35.00 -3.46 -1.49
C LEU A 990 -33.67 -2.86 -0.99
N GLY A 991 -33.64 -1.56 -0.71
CA GLY A 991 -32.46 -0.89 -0.15
C GLY A 991 -32.04 -1.40 1.24
N VAL A 992 -32.98 -1.89 2.06
CA VAL A 992 -32.66 -2.58 3.34
C VAL A 992 -32.00 -3.93 3.07
N ARG A 993 -32.54 -4.74 2.15
CA ARG A 993 -31.98 -6.07 1.82
C ARG A 993 -30.58 -5.95 1.21
N GLU A 994 -30.36 -5.01 0.29
CA GLU A 994 -29.03 -4.72 -0.27
C GLU A 994 -28.00 -4.39 0.82
N ARG A 995 -28.38 -3.59 1.82
CA ARG A 995 -27.51 -3.23 2.94
C ARG A 995 -27.16 -4.46 3.78
N GLU A 996 -28.12 -5.34 4.04
CA GLU A 996 -27.88 -6.56 4.81
C GLU A 996 -26.93 -7.50 4.06
N VAL A 997 -27.16 -7.74 2.77
CA VAL A 997 -26.28 -8.53 1.90
C VAL A 997 -24.85 -7.98 1.91
N SER A 998 -24.70 -6.66 1.80
CA SER A 998 -23.39 -6.00 1.83
C SER A 998 -22.70 -6.12 3.19
N ARG A 999 -23.47 -5.97 4.28
CA ARG A 999 -22.98 -6.18 5.65
C ARG A 999 -22.49 -7.62 5.85
N ARG A 1000 -23.23 -8.60 5.31
CA ARG A 1000 -22.88 -10.02 5.35
C ARG A 1000 -21.61 -10.32 4.57
N LEU A 1001 -21.41 -9.71 3.40
CA LEU A 1001 -20.16 -9.81 2.65
C LEU A 1001 -18.97 -9.30 3.49
N THR A 1002 -19.05 -8.09 4.04
CA THR A 1002 -17.95 -7.53 4.86
C THR A 1002 -17.65 -8.40 6.09
N GLN A 1003 -18.70 -8.98 6.71
CA GLN A 1003 -18.54 -9.93 7.80
C GLN A 1003 -17.84 -11.21 7.33
N LEU A 1004 -18.24 -11.77 6.20
CA LEU A 1004 -17.64 -12.95 5.61
C LEU A 1004 -16.16 -12.74 5.26
N GLU A 1005 -15.80 -11.60 4.67
CA GLU A 1005 -14.41 -11.25 4.36
C GLU A 1005 -13.55 -11.14 5.62
N THR A 1006 -14.13 -10.59 6.69
CA THR A 1006 -13.46 -10.53 8.01
C THR A 1006 -13.26 -11.92 8.58
N LEU A 1007 -14.25 -12.81 8.44
CA LEU A 1007 -14.17 -14.21 8.86
C LEU A 1007 -13.17 -15.03 8.03
N ALA A 1008 -13.01 -14.72 6.74
CA ALA A 1008 -12.13 -15.42 5.81
C ALA A 1008 -10.65 -14.97 5.89
N GLN A 1009 -10.34 -13.87 6.60
CA GLN A 1009 -8.97 -13.36 6.77
C GLN A 1009 -7.91 -14.42 7.15
N PRO A 1010 -8.17 -15.35 8.08
CA PRO A 1010 -7.20 -16.40 8.41
C PRO A 1010 -6.89 -17.33 7.22
N LEU A 1011 -7.89 -17.64 6.38
CA LEU A 1011 -7.73 -18.51 5.22
C LEU A 1011 -7.04 -17.79 4.06
N LEU A 1012 -7.27 -16.49 3.90
CA LEU A 1012 -6.64 -15.67 2.85
C LEU A 1012 -5.12 -15.60 2.98
N ARG A 1013 -4.58 -15.79 4.19
CA ARG A 1013 -3.13 -15.80 4.45
C ARG A 1013 -2.46 -17.17 4.26
N ASN A 1014 -3.22 -18.23 4.02
CA ASN A 1014 -2.64 -19.55 3.79
C ASN A 1014 -2.01 -19.64 2.38
N PRO A 1015 -0.92 -20.42 2.24
CA PRO A 1015 -0.41 -20.80 0.91
C PRO A 1015 -1.53 -21.43 0.08
N GLY A 1016 -1.68 -21.01 -1.18
CA GLY A 1016 -2.73 -21.52 -2.08
C GLY A 1016 -4.04 -20.72 -2.08
N SER A 1017 -4.20 -19.69 -1.24
CA SER A 1017 -5.40 -18.82 -1.24
C SER A 1017 -5.67 -18.12 -2.59
N GLN A 1018 -4.62 -17.93 -3.38
CA GLN A 1018 -4.64 -17.28 -4.69
C GLN A 1018 -4.74 -18.25 -5.88
N GLN A 1019 -4.86 -19.56 -5.64
CA GLN A 1019 -5.09 -20.54 -6.70
C GLN A 1019 -6.48 -20.34 -7.31
N ARG A 1020 -6.73 -20.96 -8.48
CA ARG A 1020 -8.04 -20.87 -9.16
C ARG A 1020 -9.22 -21.31 -8.27
N THR A 1021 -9.00 -22.30 -7.42
CA THR A 1021 -9.97 -22.80 -6.42
C THR A 1021 -9.81 -22.17 -5.04
N GLY A 1022 -8.90 -21.20 -4.90
CA GLY A 1022 -8.60 -20.54 -3.64
C GLY A 1022 -9.72 -19.59 -3.19
N ILE A 1023 -9.76 -19.35 -1.88
CA ILE A 1023 -10.79 -18.54 -1.23
C ILE A 1023 -10.85 -17.08 -1.75
N ASP A 1024 -9.73 -16.51 -2.21
CA ASP A 1024 -9.70 -15.17 -2.79
C ASP A 1024 -10.51 -15.08 -4.10
N THR A 1025 -10.40 -16.11 -4.94
CA THR A 1025 -11.17 -16.22 -6.20
C THR A 1025 -12.65 -16.38 -5.91
N GLN A 1026 -13.01 -17.19 -4.91
CA GLN A 1026 -14.41 -17.39 -4.49
C GLN A 1026 -15.04 -16.11 -3.94
N LEU A 1027 -14.33 -15.37 -3.08
CA LEU A 1027 -14.78 -14.06 -2.59
C LEU A 1027 -14.87 -13.02 -3.71
N THR A 1028 -14.01 -13.11 -4.73
CA THR A 1028 -14.10 -12.24 -5.92
C THR A 1028 -15.34 -12.56 -6.75
N ALA A 1029 -15.70 -13.83 -6.89
CA ALA A 1029 -16.93 -14.25 -7.56
C ALA A 1029 -18.18 -13.74 -6.81
N LEU A 1030 -18.20 -13.87 -5.48
CA LEU A 1030 -19.29 -13.33 -4.64
C LEU A 1030 -19.42 -11.80 -4.76
N ARG A 1031 -18.31 -11.06 -4.75
CA ARG A 1031 -18.32 -9.61 -5.00
C ARG A 1031 -18.93 -9.26 -6.36
N SER A 1032 -18.57 -10.03 -7.39
CA SER A 1032 -19.09 -9.82 -8.76
C SER A 1032 -20.58 -10.13 -8.84
N LEU A 1033 -21.04 -11.21 -8.21
CA LEU A 1033 -22.46 -11.56 -8.11
C LEU A 1033 -23.27 -10.42 -7.48
N LEU A 1034 -22.80 -9.89 -6.35
CA LEU A 1034 -23.46 -8.79 -5.66
C LEU A 1034 -23.46 -7.47 -6.45
N TYR A 1035 -22.44 -7.24 -7.26
CA TYR A 1035 -22.44 -6.15 -8.22
C TYR A 1035 -23.56 -6.28 -9.24
N TYR A 1036 -23.67 -7.44 -9.89
CA TYR A 1036 -24.68 -7.68 -10.92
C TYR A 1036 -26.11 -7.68 -10.36
N GLU A 1037 -26.33 -8.28 -9.20
CA GLU A 1037 -27.62 -8.23 -8.48
C GLU A 1037 -28.13 -6.80 -8.29
N ARG A 1038 -27.21 -5.90 -7.93
CA ARG A 1038 -27.58 -4.52 -7.67
C ARG A 1038 -27.84 -3.71 -8.92
N HIS A 1039 -27.09 -4.01 -9.98
CA HIS A 1039 -27.33 -3.42 -11.30
C HIS A 1039 -28.69 -3.88 -11.84
N LEU A 1040 -28.98 -5.18 -11.72
CA LEU A 1040 -30.28 -5.77 -12.05
C LEU A 1040 -31.43 -5.05 -11.34
N GLY A 1041 -31.34 -4.86 -10.02
CA GLY A 1041 -32.36 -4.15 -9.24
C GLY A 1041 -32.59 -2.70 -9.68
N ARG A 1042 -31.55 -2.00 -10.17
CA ARG A 1042 -31.66 -0.61 -10.66
C ARG A 1042 -32.25 -0.51 -12.05
N GLU A 1043 -31.75 -1.32 -12.98
CA GLU A 1043 -32.22 -1.35 -14.36
C GLU A 1043 -33.69 -1.76 -14.41
N LEU A 1044 -34.05 -2.84 -13.72
CA LEU A 1044 -35.44 -3.30 -13.65
C LEU A 1044 -36.38 -2.34 -12.90
N ALA A 1045 -35.86 -1.42 -12.08
CA ALA A 1045 -36.68 -0.40 -11.44
C ALA A 1045 -37.07 0.77 -12.38
N GLY A 1046 -36.36 0.92 -13.51
CA GLY A 1046 -36.61 1.95 -14.53
C GLY A 1046 -37.40 1.45 -15.75
N ILE A 1047 -37.56 0.13 -15.90
CA ILE A 1047 -38.26 -0.48 -17.04
C ILE A 1047 -39.77 -0.48 -16.79
N ASP A 1048 -40.51 0.06 -17.76
CA ASP A 1048 -41.97 -0.04 -17.80
C ASP A 1048 -42.33 -1.39 -18.47
N PRO A 1049 -43.07 -2.30 -17.80
CA PRO A 1049 -43.30 -3.66 -18.30
C PRO A 1049 -44.11 -3.76 -19.62
N GLY A 1050 -44.56 -2.63 -20.18
CA GLY A 1050 -45.39 -2.54 -21.39
C GLY A 1050 -44.65 -2.22 -22.70
N VAL A 1051 -43.32 -2.12 -22.73
CA VAL A 1051 -42.58 -1.71 -23.95
C VAL A 1051 -42.40 -2.90 -24.93
N PRO A 1052 -42.83 -2.81 -26.21
CA PRO A 1052 -42.62 -3.84 -27.23
C PRO A 1052 -41.14 -4.04 -27.57
N GLY A 1053 -40.66 -5.29 -27.64
CA GLY A 1053 -39.25 -5.63 -27.92
C GLY A 1053 -38.40 -5.96 -26.67
N SER A 1054 -39.04 -6.14 -25.51
CA SER A 1054 -38.35 -6.51 -24.28
C SER A 1054 -37.91 -7.99 -24.27
N PRO A 1055 -36.75 -8.31 -23.64
CA PRO A 1055 -36.29 -9.70 -23.50
C PRO A 1055 -37.28 -10.54 -22.69
N ASP A 1056 -37.25 -11.86 -22.88
CA ASP A 1056 -38.08 -12.79 -22.11
C ASP A 1056 -37.66 -12.82 -20.63
N TRP A 1057 -38.23 -11.90 -19.86
CA TRP A 1057 -37.95 -11.73 -18.44
C TRP A 1057 -38.28 -12.97 -17.60
N ALA A 1058 -39.22 -13.80 -18.04
CA ALA A 1058 -39.59 -15.03 -17.34
C ALA A 1058 -38.51 -16.10 -17.52
N ALA A 1059 -38.00 -16.25 -18.75
CA ALA A 1059 -36.88 -17.15 -19.03
C ALA A 1059 -35.59 -16.71 -18.30
N LEU A 1060 -35.29 -15.40 -18.27
CA LEU A 1060 -34.14 -14.87 -17.54
C LEU A 1060 -34.25 -15.05 -16.03
N ALA A 1061 -35.44 -14.84 -15.44
CA ALA A 1061 -35.67 -15.08 -14.03
C ALA A 1061 -35.45 -16.55 -13.66
N GLN A 1062 -36.03 -17.48 -14.43
CA GLN A 1062 -35.85 -18.91 -14.21
C GLN A 1062 -34.37 -19.34 -14.36
N ALA A 1063 -33.68 -18.85 -15.38
CA ALA A 1063 -32.25 -19.16 -15.57
C ALA A 1063 -31.38 -18.63 -14.42
N THR A 1064 -31.75 -17.49 -13.85
CA THR A 1064 -31.10 -16.90 -12.67
C THR A 1064 -31.30 -17.80 -11.46
N ASP A 1065 -32.53 -18.29 -11.21
CA ASP A 1065 -32.85 -19.21 -10.11
C ASP A 1065 -32.06 -20.52 -10.21
N GLU A 1066 -32.05 -21.14 -11.39
CA GLU A 1066 -31.32 -22.39 -11.65
C GLU A 1066 -29.80 -22.20 -11.46
N ASN A 1067 -29.24 -21.05 -11.82
CA ASN A 1067 -27.84 -20.71 -11.57
C ASN A 1067 -27.53 -20.52 -10.07
N PHE A 1068 -28.44 -19.93 -9.29
CA PHE A 1068 -28.29 -19.86 -7.83
C PHE A 1068 -28.35 -21.24 -7.17
N ASP A 1069 -29.22 -22.13 -7.66
CA ASP A 1069 -29.28 -23.53 -7.22
C ASP A 1069 -28.00 -24.29 -7.54
N ALA A 1070 -27.44 -24.10 -8.74
CA ALA A 1070 -26.17 -24.66 -9.13
C ALA A 1070 -25.03 -24.20 -8.19
N ALA A 1071 -24.97 -22.90 -7.87
CA ALA A 1071 -23.97 -22.37 -6.94
C ALA A 1071 -24.12 -22.95 -5.52
N ARG A 1072 -25.36 -23.08 -5.02
CA ARG A 1072 -25.66 -23.73 -3.72
C ARG A 1072 -25.27 -25.21 -3.71
N ALA A 1073 -25.50 -25.94 -4.81
CA ALA A 1073 -25.10 -27.32 -4.95
C ALA A 1073 -23.57 -27.48 -4.83
N VAL A 1074 -22.81 -26.62 -5.51
CA VAL A 1074 -21.34 -26.62 -5.47
C VAL A 1074 -20.81 -26.32 -4.05
N LEU A 1075 -21.37 -25.33 -3.34
CA LEU A 1075 -20.99 -25.06 -1.95
C LEU A 1075 -21.31 -26.23 -1.01
N ALA A 1076 -22.38 -26.97 -1.28
CA ALA A 1076 -22.73 -28.18 -0.54
C ALA A 1076 -21.88 -29.41 -0.94
N GLY A 1077 -20.89 -29.26 -1.84
CA GLY A 1077 -20.06 -30.36 -2.33
C GLY A 1077 -20.78 -31.32 -3.30
N ARG A 1078 -21.86 -30.86 -3.94
CA ARG A 1078 -22.65 -31.62 -4.94
C ARG A 1078 -22.41 -31.07 -6.35
N LEU A 1079 -22.64 -31.89 -7.37
CA LEU A 1079 -22.59 -31.47 -8.77
C LEU A 1079 -23.83 -30.61 -9.12
N PRO A 1080 -23.66 -29.47 -9.83
CA PRO A 1080 -24.79 -28.67 -10.28
C PRO A 1080 -25.57 -29.39 -11.40
N ALA A 1081 -26.89 -29.20 -11.45
CA ALA A 1081 -27.75 -29.84 -12.44
C ALA A 1081 -27.62 -29.21 -13.84
N ARG A 1082 -27.60 -27.88 -13.91
CA ARG A 1082 -27.42 -27.08 -15.13
C ARG A 1082 -26.84 -25.72 -14.76
N VAL A 1083 -26.07 -25.12 -15.67
CA VAL A 1083 -25.61 -23.73 -15.58
C VAL A 1083 -25.95 -23.04 -16.90
N HIS A 1084 -26.68 -21.94 -16.83
CA HIS A 1084 -27.06 -21.13 -17.99
C HIS A 1084 -26.00 -20.08 -18.29
N LEU A 1085 -25.58 -20.00 -19.55
CA LEU A 1085 -24.61 -19.01 -20.03
C LEU A 1085 -25.30 -17.77 -20.65
N PRO A 1086 -24.68 -16.58 -20.61
CA PRO A 1086 -25.26 -15.36 -21.20
C PRO A 1086 -25.61 -15.50 -22.69
N ASP A 1087 -24.77 -16.22 -23.44
CA ASP A 1087 -24.91 -16.47 -24.88
C ASP A 1087 -26.23 -17.21 -25.22
N GLU A 1088 -26.89 -17.85 -24.25
CA GLU A 1088 -28.20 -18.49 -24.44
C GLU A 1088 -29.36 -17.48 -24.58
N PHE A 1089 -29.15 -16.22 -24.19
CA PHE A 1089 -30.18 -15.18 -24.12
C PHE A 1089 -29.87 -13.94 -24.98
N GLU A 1090 -28.71 -13.90 -25.66
CA GLU A 1090 -28.40 -12.88 -26.67
C GLU A 1090 -29.14 -13.23 -27.97
N THR A 1091 -30.38 -12.76 -28.13
CA THR A 1091 -31.07 -12.84 -29.42
C THR A 1091 -30.48 -11.84 -30.42
N ASP A 1092 -29.95 -12.37 -31.53
CA ASP A 1092 -29.57 -11.65 -32.75
C ASP A 1092 -30.66 -10.65 -33.19
N ALA A 1093 -30.52 -9.39 -32.81
CA ALA A 1093 -31.09 -8.27 -33.54
C ALA A 1093 -30.24 -8.02 -34.79
N GLY A 1094 -30.25 -8.98 -35.73
CA GLY A 1094 -29.78 -8.78 -37.09
C GLY A 1094 -28.53 -9.56 -37.50
N THR A 1095 -28.64 -10.88 -37.64
CA THR A 1095 -27.87 -11.58 -38.69
C THR A 1095 -28.64 -12.77 -39.23
N ALA A 1096 -29.05 -12.66 -40.49
CA ALA A 1096 -29.49 -13.80 -41.27
C ALA A 1096 -28.27 -14.72 -41.54
N ALA A 1097 -28.42 -15.99 -41.16
CA ALA A 1097 -27.75 -17.17 -41.70
C ALA A 1097 -26.21 -17.18 -41.86
N SER A 1098 -25.53 -17.97 -41.03
CA SER A 1098 -24.49 -18.91 -41.50
C SER A 1098 -24.25 -20.04 -40.48
N PRO A 1099 -23.97 -21.28 -40.92
CA PRO A 1099 -24.10 -22.46 -40.07
C PRO A 1099 -22.82 -22.80 -39.30
N ARG A 1100 -23.02 -23.07 -38.00
CA ARG A 1100 -22.38 -24.11 -37.15
C ARG A 1100 -20.96 -24.58 -37.53
N TYR A 1101 -19.98 -24.23 -36.71
CA TYR A 1101 -18.85 -25.12 -36.41
C TYR A 1101 -19.14 -25.91 -35.14
N ALA A 1102 -19.46 -27.20 -35.31
CA ALA A 1102 -19.46 -28.18 -34.23
C ALA A 1102 -18.03 -28.70 -34.03
N GLY A 1103 -17.54 -28.66 -32.80
CA GLY A 1103 -16.33 -29.35 -32.33
C GLY A 1103 -16.70 -30.29 -31.17
N PRO A 1104 -16.02 -31.45 -31.03
CA PRO A 1104 -16.65 -32.67 -30.55
C PRO A 1104 -16.73 -32.78 -29.03
N SER A 1105 -17.83 -33.35 -28.58
CA SER A 1105 -18.01 -34.01 -27.30
C SER A 1105 -16.92 -35.04 -27.03
N CYS A 1106 -16.26 -34.95 -25.88
CA CYS A 1106 -15.62 -36.10 -25.23
C CYS A 1106 -16.29 -36.33 -23.87
N SER A 1107 -16.78 -37.55 -23.75
CA SER A 1107 -17.22 -38.30 -22.56
C SER A 1107 -16.25 -38.24 -21.38
#